data_AF-A0AAD1ZXL2-F1
#
_entry.id   AF-A0AAD1ZXL2-F1
#
_cell.length_a   1.000
_cell.length_b   1.000
_cell.length_c   1.000
_cell.angle_alpha   90.00
_cell.angle_beta   90.00
_cell.angle_gamma   90.00
#
_symmetry.space_group_name_H-M   'P 1'
#
loop_
_entity.id
_entity.type
_entity.pdbx_description
1 polymer ?
#
loop_
_entity_poly.entity_id
_entity_poly.type
_entity_poly.pdbx_seq_one_letter_code
_entity_poly.pdbx_strand_id
1 'polypeptide(L)'
;MHSLRHKRLWFPCRYSALNAASLTALGIAVKFSMDLTTLMPGTYDQAAKRHSALFLCFSTAHFMPSLGSMSDRVIIVNLTTMGFFIVMLDVDVIIQVLTGVIEDDFQAVVALAIVCMFFICISSALTVSTRKRYLEHKYNELHTRISAEELQGDEIGDFDKLKSRVKKYWVMAETGDPQFVLARSDASCVLCMINVYIGIFDGFETFTNNKPEIASDYKWSVYLVYGTHCVGSFLCLIMSMGRLVVAMFYMSRNIRKCTISRISLEIKNYRINRLVEWKTRLPPSQVRYQKLRKIIYEIRNLLLDICIRTQIVIVIVNKLCWACILYFAYKAVVMFQHLDEELILSLSYATVIVYMLMDVVINRWLKAIKKFFLRESEVSVNPNESEHGLGYEKDLTNFFLLLESEAGIEDYLVFINASVNSFIMMGAKDQPKYLMGLMENSTSFDGVLKFESDQVSPIICKEPHNCWSLSMATLTSIMIALPNIQNEKRNQLLRSAIEGLKYVRLIEKSLDVDKKLVSSTTAADFAWVLVEMRHKWLDMDLRKVARVSKSSKETLQNLANKSEEILKEFTSKMNGNAMESPINLPENVIIANSMYKTSKTLLLVYDESYHSASDTQVFERLSVIIADIFAACLINLPHVILKKCNNSPIEEQLRSIEEASYILGATQGILKALQKREIPNLLPDQSMYIDEWGTLLKQTNDCISDPTSSSENIITASSGEVHLNIQELRASATAEALEIDEGDAESHVGGEIEELEDEEENNQA
;
A
#
# COMPACT_ATOMS: atom_id res chain seq x y z
N MET A 1 9.11 -10.79 -11.44
CA MET A 1 9.72 -11.47 -10.26
C MET A 1 8.94 -11.25 -8.97
N HIS A 2 8.65 -10.00 -8.56
CA HIS A 2 7.88 -9.72 -7.32
C HIS A 2 6.54 -10.50 -7.24
N SER A 3 5.70 -10.44 -8.29
CA SER A 3 4.42 -11.18 -8.30
C SER A 3 4.59 -12.69 -8.11
N LEU A 4 5.59 -13.31 -8.75
CA LEU A 4 5.85 -14.75 -8.63
C LEU A 4 6.32 -15.10 -7.22
N ARG A 5 7.21 -14.28 -6.63
CA ARG A 5 7.71 -14.47 -5.26
C ARG A 5 6.58 -14.41 -4.23
N HIS A 6 5.62 -13.51 -4.43
CA HIS A 6 4.50 -13.29 -3.52
C HIS A 6 3.22 -14.00 -3.96
N LYS A 7 3.33 -14.99 -4.86
CA LYS A 7 2.20 -15.83 -5.27
C LYS A 7 0.98 -15.03 -5.78
N ARG A 8 1.23 -13.94 -6.52
CA ARG A 8 0.19 -13.24 -7.29
C ARG A 8 0.05 -13.88 -8.67
N LEU A 9 -1.20 -14.16 -9.06
CA LEU A 9 -1.55 -14.72 -10.37
C LEU A 9 -1.43 -13.69 -11.52
N TRP A 10 -1.26 -12.41 -11.18
CA TRP A 10 -1.22 -11.31 -12.13
C TRP A 10 -0.04 -10.35 -11.89
N PHE A 11 0.29 -9.54 -12.90
CA PHE A 11 1.43 -8.63 -12.88
C PHE A 11 0.97 -7.16 -12.79
N PRO A 12 1.13 -6.50 -11.63
CA PRO A 12 0.82 -5.08 -11.49
C PRO A 12 1.86 -4.21 -12.22
N CYS A 13 1.42 -3.07 -12.75
CA CYS A 13 2.27 -2.14 -13.49
C CYS A 13 3.04 -1.21 -12.55
N ARG A 14 3.75 -1.74 -11.55
CA ARG A 14 4.49 -0.93 -10.56
C ARG A 14 5.74 -0.26 -11.15
N TYR A 15 6.52 -1.01 -11.94
CA TYR A 15 7.82 -0.55 -12.47
C TYR A 15 7.76 -0.08 -13.93
N SER A 16 6.59 -0.16 -14.54
CA SER A 16 6.33 0.18 -15.94
C SER A 16 4.96 0.86 -16.04
N ALA A 17 4.69 1.77 -15.11
CA ALA A 17 3.51 2.61 -15.14
C ALA A 17 3.64 3.66 -16.26
N LEU A 18 2.52 4.04 -16.88
CA LEU A 18 2.48 5.12 -17.85
C LEU A 18 2.79 6.45 -17.15
N ASN A 19 3.95 7.03 -17.39
CA ASN A 19 4.31 8.35 -16.91
C ASN A 19 5.21 9.07 -17.92
N ALA A 20 5.59 10.31 -17.63
CA ALA A 20 6.46 11.09 -18.51
C ALA A 20 7.77 10.35 -18.82
N ALA A 21 8.42 9.73 -17.82
CA ALA A 21 9.69 9.03 -18.02
C ALA A 21 9.52 7.78 -18.92
N SER A 22 8.48 6.97 -18.71
CA SER A 22 8.22 5.80 -19.55
C SER A 22 7.84 6.20 -20.98
N LEU A 23 7.10 7.30 -21.15
CA LEU A 23 6.74 7.83 -22.47
C LEU A 23 7.96 8.39 -23.21
N THR A 24 8.85 9.11 -22.53
CA THR A 24 10.11 9.57 -23.13
C THR A 24 11.00 8.39 -23.52
N ALA A 25 11.15 7.40 -22.64
CA ALA A 25 11.92 6.19 -22.94
C ALA A 25 11.34 5.43 -24.14
N LEU A 26 10.00 5.33 -24.23
CA LEU A 26 9.30 4.74 -25.35
C LEU A 26 9.50 5.55 -26.64
N GLY A 27 9.49 6.88 -26.56
CA GLY A 27 9.76 7.75 -27.70
C GLY A 27 11.18 7.60 -28.23
N ILE A 28 12.16 7.44 -27.35
CA ILE A 28 13.55 7.16 -27.74
C ILE A 28 13.64 5.76 -28.38
N ALA A 29 12.96 4.77 -27.80
CA ALA A 29 12.98 3.39 -28.29
C ALA A 29 12.38 3.27 -29.70
N VAL A 30 11.22 3.90 -29.94
CA VAL A 30 10.48 3.77 -31.20
C VAL A 30 11.01 4.71 -32.31
N LYS A 31 12.12 5.42 -32.05
CA LYS A 31 12.73 6.39 -32.98
C LYS A 31 12.88 5.86 -34.41
N PHE A 32 13.21 4.58 -34.59
CA PHE A 32 13.37 4.01 -35.93
C PHE A 32 12.09 3.97 -36.74
N SER A 33 10.93 3.72 -36.13
CA SER A 33 9.64 3.80 -36.83
C SER A 33 9.29 5.23 -37.24
N MET A 34 9.77 6.22 -36.48
CA MET A 34 9.53 7.65 -36.69
C MET A 34 10.56 8.32 -37.63
N ASP A 35 11.61 7.62 -38.04
CA ASP A 35 12.66 8.23 -38.88
C ASP A 35 12.23 8.30 -40.35
N LEU A 36 11.87 9.52 -40.77
CA LEU A 36 11.58 9.91 -42.15
C LEU A 36 12.82 10.39 -42.91
N THR A 37 13.91 10.71 -42.21
CA THR A 37 15.05 11.45 -42.78
C THR A 37 16.14 10.55 -43.34
N THR A 38 16.33 9.36 -42.75
CA THR A 38 17.32 8.38 -43.22
C THR A 38 16.65 7.26 -44.00
N LEU A 39 17.18 6.95 -45.19
CA LEU A 39 16.77 5.78 -45.96
C LEU A 39 17.17 4.49 -45.21
N MET A 40 16.21 3.58 -45.05
CA MET A 40 16.35 2.31 -44.34
C MET A 40 15.88 1.13 -45.21
N PRO A 41 16.48 0.90 -46.40
CA PRO A 41 15.99 -0.12 -47.33
C PRO A 41 16.46 -1.54 -46.96
N GLY A 42 17.40 -1.69 -46.01
CA GLY A 42 17.90 -3.00 -45.61
C GLY A 42 16.82 -3.85 -44.95
N THR A 43 16.86 -5.17 -45.17
CA THR A 43 15.88 -6.12 -44.59
C THR A 43 15.82 -6.03 -43.06
N TYR A 44 16.97 -5.90 -42.40
CA TYR A 44 17.04 -5.70 -40.95
C TYR A 44 16.60 -4.30 -40.52
N ASP A 45 16.79 -3.28 -41.36
CA ASP A 45 16.33 -1.92 -41.07
C ASP A 45 14.79 -1.89 -41.07
N GLN A 46 14.16 -2.51 -42.06
CA GLN A 46 12.70 -2.67 -42.15
C GLN A 46 12.15 -3.54 -41.01
N ALA A 47 12.82 -4.66 -40.68
CA ALA A 47 12.43 -5.49 -39.54
C ALA A 47 12.51 -4.73 -38.21
N ALA A 48 13.54 -3.88 -38.03
CA ALA A 48 13.67 -3.03 -36.85
C ALA A 48 12.58 -1.94 -36.78
N LYS A 49 12.20 -1.33 -37.91
CA LYS A 49 11.04 -0.41 -37.98
C LYS A 49 9.74 -1.09 -37.58
N ARG A 50 9.48 -2.29 -38.13
CA ARG A 50 8.31 -3.12 -37.80
C ARG A 50 8.27 -3.48 -36.32
N HIS A 51 9.37 -4.01 -35.78
CA HIS A 51 9.46 -4.42 -34.37
C HIS A 51 9.37 -3.25 -33.38
N SER A 52 9.83 -2.07 -33.77
CA SER A 52 9.68 -0.85 -32.98
C SER A 52 8.20 -0.43 -32.87
N ALA A 53 7.43 -0.52 -33.95
CA ALA A 53 5.99 -0.28 -33.94
C ALA A 53 5.23 -1.37 -33.15
N LEU A 54 5.61 -2.64 -33.31
CA LEU A 54 5.06 -3.75 -32.52
C LEU A 54 5.30 -3.59 -31.02
N PHE A 55 6.51 -3.16 -30.65
CA PHE A 55 6.86 -2.89 -29.26
C PHE A 55 5.97 -1.78 -28.66
N LEU A 56 5.69 -0.73 -29.43
CA LEU A 56 4.74 0.31 -29.02
C LEU A 56 3.30 -0.24 -28.86
N CYS A 57 2.83 -1.04 -29.80
CA CYS A 57 1.53 -1.69 -29.74
C CYS A 57 1.39 -2.53 -28.46
N PHE A 58 2.39 -3.37 -28.18
CA PHE A 58 2.37 -4.26 -27.03
C PHE A 58 2.49 -3.48 -25.72
N SER A 59 3.33 -2.44 -25.71
CA SER A 59 3.48 -1.52 -24.57
C SER A 59 2.18 -0.79 -24.26
N THR A 60 1.39 -0.40 -25.26
CA THR A 60 0.09 0.27 -25.09
C THR A 60 -0.89 -0.58 -24.28
N ALA A 61 -0.98 -1.87 -24.59
CA ALA A 61 -1.77 -2.80 -23.79
C ALA A 61 -1.19 -3.01 -22.38
N HIS A 62 0.14 -3.04 -22.30
CA HIS A 62 0.84 -3.25 -21.04
C HIS A 62 0.58 -2.11 -20.05
N PHE A 63 0.55 -0.86 -20.52
CA PHE A 63 0.34 0.34 -19.72
C PHE A 63 -1.09 0.50 -19.18
N MET A 64 -2.10 -0.09 -19.82
CA MET A 64 -3.52 0.11 -19.47
C MET A 64 -3.83 -0.05 -17.97
N PRO A 65 -3.42 -1.11 -17.25
CA PRO A 65 -3.74 -1.24 -15.82
C PRO A 65 -3.13 -0.15 -14.93
N SER A 66 -2.03 0.49 -15.35
CA SER A 66 -1.41 1.56 -14.56
C SER A 66 -2.30 2.79 -14.40
N LEU A 67 -3.26 2.99 -15.31
CA LEU A 67 -4.27 4.04 -15.22
C LEU A 67 -5.10 3.91 -13.93
N GLY A 68 -5.22 2.68 -13.38
CA GLY A 68 -5.94 2.43 -12.14
C GLY A 68 -5.29 3.08 -10.92
N SER A 69 -3.96 3.14 -10.85
CA SER A 69 -3.27 3.77 -9.71
C SER A 69 -3.13 5.29 -9.81
N MET A 70 -3.50 5.88 -10.94
CA MET A 70 -3.29 7.31 -11.19
C MET A 70 -4.49 8.13 -10.72
N SER A 71 -4.24 9.38 -10.31
CA SER A 71 -5.30 10.35 -10.09
C SER A 71 -5.88 10.82 -11.43
N ASP A 72 -7.13 11.29 -11.42
CA ASP A 72 -7.84 11.73 -12.63
C ASP A 72 -7.04 12.74 -13.46
N ARG A 73 -6.35 13.69 -12.81
CA ARG A 73 -5.47 14.68 -13.47
C ARG A 73 -4.28 14.02 -14.16
N VAL A 74 -3.62 13.08 -13.49
CA VAL A 74 -2.43 12.40 -14.02
C VAL A 74 -2.81 11.51 -15.20
N ILE A 75 -3.96 10.84 -15.14
CA ILE A 75 -4.51 10.06 -16.27
C ILE A 75 -4.64 10.94 -17.52
N ILE A 76 -5.23 12.13 -17.40
CA ILE A 76 -5.43 13.06 -18.53
C ILE A 76 -4.09 13.45 -19.14
N VAL A 77 -3.14 13.92 -18.33
CA VAL A 77 -1.82 14.38 -18.83
C VAL A 77 -1.07 13.25 -19.56
N ASN A 78 -1.05 12.06 -18.96
CA ASN A 78 -0.35 10.92 -19.54
C ASN A 78 -1.01 10.42 -20.85
N LEU A 79 -2.34 10.36 -20.91
CA LEU A 79 -3.05 9.97 -22.13
C LEU A 79 -2.94 11.03 -23.23
N THR A 80 -2.97 12.32 -22.90
CA THR A 80 -2.76 13.39 -23.89
C THR A 80 -1.36 13.28 -24.50
N THR A 81 -0.34 13.09 -23.67
CA THR A 81 1.05 12.93 -24.14
C THR A 81 1.20 11.68 -25.02
N MET A 82 0.62 10.56 -24.59
CA MET A 82 0.58 9.32 -25.38
C MET A 82 -0.16 9.51 -26.71
N GLY A 83 -1.26 10.28 -26.72
CA GLY A 83 -2.02 10.58 -27.92
C GLY A 83 -1.22 11.38 -28.95
N PHE A 84 -0.53 12.44 -28.51
CA PHE A 84 0.38 13.17 -29.41
C PHE A 84 1.46 12.26 -29.98
N PHE A 85 2.05 11.42 -29.14
CA PHE A 85 3.09 10.49 -29.57
C PHE A 85 2.59 9.49 -30.64
N ILE A 86 1.39 8.93 -30.46
CA ILE A 86 0.78 8.00 -31.42
C ILE A 86 0.45 8.70 -32.74
N VAL A 87 -0.14 9.91 -32.67
CA VAL A 87 -0.46 10.68 -33.89
C VAL A 87 0.79 10.99 -34.71
N MET A 88 1.90 11.37 -34.06
CA MET A 88 3.17 11.59 -34.76
C MET A 88 3.64 10.32 -35.47
N LEU A 89 3.61 9.18 -34.79
CA LEU A 89 4.00 7.89 -35.38
C LEU A 89 3.13 7.53 -36.58
N ASP A 90 1.81 7.67 -36.47
CA ASP A 90 0.89 7.30 -37.54
C ASP A 90 1.09 8.18 -38.77
N VAL A 91 1.31 9.49 -38.58
CA VAL A 91 1.62 10.41 -39.67
C VAL A 91 2.91 9.98 -40.38
N ASP A 92 3.96 9.64 -39.62
CA ASP A 92 5.24 9.19 -40.19
C ASP A 92 5.07 7.87 -40.95
N VAL A 93 4.31 6.91 -40.42
CA VAL A 93 4.01 5.64 -41.09
C VAL A 93 3.20 5.86 -42.37
N ILE A 94 2.18 6.73 -42.35
CA ILE A 94 1.38 7.07 -43.54
C ILE A 94 2.27 7.68 -44.62
N ILE A 95 3.17 8.60 -44.26
CA ILE A 95 4.12 9.20 -45.22
C ILE A 95 5.03 8.11 -45.80
N GLN A 96 5.56 7.20 -44.97
CA GLN A 96 6.44 6.12 -45.43
C GLN A 96 5.73 5.11 -46.35
N VAL A 97 4.45 4.82 -46.09
CA VAL A 97 3.61 3.99 -46.97
C VAL A 97 3.33 4.69 -48.29
N LEU A 98 2.94 5.98 -48.27
CA LEU A 98 2.64 6.76 -49.47
C LEU A 98 3.88 6.96 -50.37
N THR A 99 5.06 7.05 -49.76
CA THR A 99 6.33 7.20 -50.48
C THR A 99 6.89 5.87 -50.99
N GLY A 100 6.28 4.74 -50.65
CA GLY A 100 6.74 3.40 -51.04
C GLY A 100 8.04 2.97 -50.35
N VAL A 101 8.41 3.62 -49.24
CA VAL A 101 9.63 3.32 -48.45
C VAL A 101 9.45 2.06 -47.60
N ILE A 102 8.20 1.71 -47.27
CA ILE A 102 7.82 0.46 -46.62
C ILE A 102 7.22 -0.46 -47.68
N GLU A 103 7.82 -1.63 -47.89
CA GLU A 103 7.31 -2.67 -48.81
C GLU A 103 6.25 -3.57 -48.13
N ASP A 104 6.11 -3.50 -46.80
CA ASP A 104 5.28 -4.41 -46.00
C ASP A 104 3.96 -3.74 -45.53
N ASP A 105 2.84 -4.13 -46.13
CA ASP A 105 1.48 -3.70 -45.77
C ASP A 105 1.15 -3.95 -44.28
N PHE A 106 1.86 -4.87 -43.63
CA PHE A 106 1.64 -5.18 -42.22
C PHE A 106 1.97 -4.02 -41.27
N GLN A 107 2.92 -3.14 -41.62
CA GLN A 107 3.23 -1.97 -40.79
C GLN A 107 2.05 -0.99 -40.69
N ALA A 108 1.26 -0.85 -41.76
CA ALA A 108 0.04 -0.05 -41.74
C ALA A 108 -1.06 -0.69 -40.86
N VAL A 109 -1.15 -2.03 -40.85
CA VAL A 109 -2.05 -2.77 -39.95
C VAL A 109 -1.67 -2.56 -38.49
N VAL A 110 -0.37 -2.58 -38.17
CA VAL A 110 0.14 -2.32 -36.81
C VAL A 110 -0.16 -0.88 -36.37
N ALA A 111 0.04 0.12 -37.24
CA ALA A 111 -0.31 1.52 -36.95
C ALA A 111 -1.82 1.67 -36.64
N LEU A 112 -2.70 1.10 -37.49
CA LEU A 112 -4.14 1.09 -37.25
C LEU A 112 -4.51 0.40 -35.93
N ALA A 113 -3.81 -0.69 -35.58
CA ALA A 113 -4.00 -1.37 -34.31
C ALA A 113 -3.61 -0.49 -33.12
N ILE A 114 -2.49 0.24 -33.18
CA ILE A 114 -2.06 1.18 -32.12
C ILE A 114 -3.15 2.23 -31.86
N VAL A 115 -3.73 2.81 -32.90
CA VAL A 115 -4.85 3.76 -32.78
C VAL A 115 -6.06 3.12 -32.10
N CYS A 116 -6.46 1.93 -32.54
CA CYS A 116 -7.57 1.18 -31.92
C CYS A 116 -7.33 0.91 -30.43
N MET A 117 -6.13 0.44 -30.09
CA MET A 117 -5.71 0.14 -28.72
C MET A 117 -5.71 1.40 -27.85
N PHE A 118 -5.28 2.54 -28.41
CA PHE A 118 -5.30 3.83 -27.73
C PHE A 118 -6.73 4.32 -27.43
N PHE A 119 -7.67 4.19 -28.37
CA PHE A 119 -9.07 4.51 -28.10
C PHE A 119 -9.67 3.59 -27.02
N ILE A 120 -9.28 2.32 -26.98
CA ILE A 120 -9.67 1.39 -25.90
C ILE A 120 -9.10 1.89 -24.55
N CYS A 121 -7.83 2.36 -24.51
CA CYS A 121 -7.20 3.02 -23.36
C CYS A 121 -7.94 4.25 -22.88
N ILE A 122 -8.23 5.20 -23.76
CA ILE A 122 -9.02 6.42 -23.44
C ILE A 122 -10.37 6.02 -22.87
N SER A 123 -11.08 5.14 -23.56
CA SER A 123 -12.41 4.73 -23.18
C SER A 123 -12.42 4.03 -21.82
N SER A 124 -11.40 3.22 -21.52
CA SER A 124 -11.27 2.55 -20.23
C SER A 124 -10.92 3.52 -19.11
N ALA A 125 -9.99 4.47 -19.33
CA ALA A 125 -9.71 5.57 -18.40
C ALA A 125 -11.00 6.33 -18.03
N LEU A 126 -11.85 6.56 -19.04
CA LEU A 126 -13.27 6.95 -18.95
C LEU A 126 -13.99 6.37 -17.73
N THR A 127 -13.90 5.05 -17.65
CA THR A 127 -14.64 4.22 -16.71
C THR A 127 -13.90 3.98 -15.39
N VAL A 128 -12.57 4.17 -15.35
CA VAL A 128 -11.75 3.96 -14.14
C VAL A 128 -12.22 4.85 -13.01
N SER A 129 -12.38 6.15 -13.26
CA SER A 129 -12.83 7.09 -12.25
C SER A 129 -14.24 6.78 -11.74
N THR A 130 -15.07 6.03 -12.49
CA THR A 130 -16.38 5.54 -11.97
C THR A 130 -16.20 4.35 -11.06
N ARG A 131 -15.37 3.42 -11.51
CA ARG A 131 -15.10 2.20 -10.76
C ARG A 131 -14.45 2.53 -9.43
N LYS A 132 -13.51 3.49 -9.39
CA LYS A 132 -12.91 3.99 -8.14
C LYS A 132 -13.97 4.43 -7.13
N ARG A 133 -14.83 5.39 -7.49
CA ARG A 133 -15.89 5.88 -6.58
C ARG A 133 -16.85 4.78 -6.12
N TYR A 134 -17.21 3.87 -7.03
CA TYR A 134 -18.06 2.74 -6.68
C TYR A 134 -17.37 1.78 -5.70
N LEU A 135 -16.09 1.48 -5.95
CA LEU A 135 -15.28 0.62 -5.09
C LEU A 135 -15.02 1.29 -3.74
N GLU A 136 -14.80 2.60 -3.67
CA GLU A 136 -14.72 3.36 -2.42
C GLU A 136 -15.99 3.24 -1.60
N HIS A 137 -17.16 3.44 -2.21
CA HIS A 137 -18.43 3.29 -1.51
C HIS A 137 -18.62 1.87 -0.96
N LYS A 138 -18.40 0.85 -1.79
CA LYS A 138 -18.54 -0.56 -1.39
C LYS A 138 -17.46 -0.98 -0.38
N TYR A 139 -16.27 -0.41 -0.48
CA TYR A 139 -15.19 -0.62 0.48
C TYR A 139 -15.61 -0.08 1.83
N ASN A 140 -16.14 1.14 1.90
CA ASN A 140 -16.62 1.75 3.13
C ASN A 140 -17.75 0.93 3.77
N GLU A 141 -18.67 0.39 2.97
CA GLU A 141 -19.75 -0.47 3.45
C GLU A 141 -19.24 -1.80 4.04
N LEU A 142 -18.23 -2.42 3.42
CA LEU A 142 -17.63 -3.64 3.96
C LEU A 142 -16.73 -3.34 5.16
N HIS A 143 -16.04 -2.21 5.14
CA HIS A 143 -15.21 -1.73 6.23
C HIS A 143 -16.04 -1.49 7.49
N THR A 144 -17.20 -0.83 7.38
CA THR A 144 -18.10 -0.65 8.52
C THR A 144 -18.60 -1.97 9.08
N ARG A 145 -18.80 -3.00 8.25
CA ARG A 145 -19.12 -4.36 8.73
C ARG A 145 -17.99 -4.98 9.55
N ILE A 146 -16.73 -4.88 9.10
CA ILE A 146 -15.57 -5.40 9.85
C ILE A 146 -15.35 -4.61 11.14
N SER A 147 -15.55 -3.29 11.11
CA SER A 147 -15.39 -2.43 12.29
C SER A 147 -16.53 -2.59 13.30
N ALA A 148 -17.75 -2.90 12.84
CA ALA A 148 -18.91 -3.17 13.68
C ALA A 148 -18.91 -4.58 14.31
N GLU A 149 -18.10 -5.52 13.80
CA GLU A 149 -17.67 -6.66 14.59
C GLU A 149 -16.84 -6.09 15.75
N GLU A 150 -17.47 -5.76 16.89
CA GLU A 150 -16.76 -5.33 18.10
C GLU A 150 -15.86 -6.47 18.56
N LEU A 151 -14.57 -6.18 18.69
CA LEU A 151 -13.70 -7.02 19.51
C LEU A 151 -13.87 -6.57 20.95
N GLN A 152 -14.23 -7.48 21.84
CA GLN A 152 -13.95 -7.26 23.26
C GLN A 152 -12.42 -7.21 23.43
N GLY A 153 -11.91 -6.46 24.42
CA GLY A 153 -10.45 -6.24 24.60
C GLY A 153 -9.61 -7.53 24.57
N ASP A 154 -10.13 -8.62 25.15
CA ASP A 154 -9.52 -9.96 25.14
C ASP A 154 -9.43 -10.59 23.73
N GLU A 155 -10.30 -10.21 22.80
CA GLU A 155 -10.33 -10.76 21.45
C GLU A 155 -9.34 -10.08 20.49
N ILE A 156 -8.89 -8.85 20.79
CA ILE A 156 -7.90 -8.09 20.01
C ILE A 156 -6.50 -8.68 20.13
N GLY A 157 -6.18 -9.22 21.31
CA GLY A 157 -4.93 -9.91 21.57
C GLY A 157 -4.81 -11.28 20.90
N ASP A 158 -5.91 -11.85 20.42
CA ASP A 158 -5.93 -13.17 19.77
C ASP A 158 -5.32 -13.10 18.37
N PHE A 159 -4.18 -13.77 18.20
CA PHE A 159 -3.46 -13.84 16.94
C PHE A 159 -4.30 -14.38 15.79
N ASP A 160 -5.14 -15.41 16.02
CA ASP A 160 -5.90 -16.05 14.95
C ASP A 160 -7.08 -15.18 14.51
N LYS A 161 -7.72 -14.47 15.44
CA LYS A 161 -8.74 -13.45 15.13
C LYS A 161 -8.14 -12.26 14.38
N LEU A 162 -6.99 -11.75 14.84
CA LEU A 162 -6.28 -10.66 14.17
C LEU A 162 -5.84 -11.06 12.75
N LYS A 163 -5.27 -12.27 12.60
CA LYS A 163 -4.92 -12.86 11.29
C LYS A 163 -6.14 -12.95 10.38
N SER A 164 -7.29 -13.34 10.91
CA SER A 164 -8.55 -13.38 10.16
C SER A 164 -8.96 -12.01 9.63
N ARG A 165 -8.91 -10.95 10.47
CA ARG A 165 -9.25 -9.58 10.02
C ARG A 165 -8.27 -9.05 8.98
N VAL A 166 -6.97 -9.26 9.16
CA VAL A 166 -5.96 -8.87 8.17
C VAL A 166 -6.25 -9.57 6.83
N LYS A 167 -6.69 -10.83 6.84
CA LYS A 167 -7.12 -11.54 5.63
C LYS A 167 -8.38 -10.95 5.00
N LYS A 168 -9.39 -10.55 5.78
CA LYS A 168 -10.59 -9.85 5.28
C LYS A 168 -10.19 -8.54 4.57
N TYR A 169 -9.36 -7.70 5.20
CA TYR A 169 -8.83 -6.48 4.57
C TYR A 169 -7.98 -6.76 3.34
N TRP A 170 -7.15 -7.81 3.36
CA TRP A 170 -6.36 -8.22 2.20
C TRP A 170 -7.25 -8.58 1.00
N VAL A 171 -8.30 -9.39 1.22
CA VAL A 171 -9.25 -9.76 0.16
C VAL A 171 -9.89 -8.50 -0.43
N MET A 172 -10.35 -7.59 0.44
CA MET A 172 -10.93 -6.32 0.02
C MET A 172 -9.97 -5.49 -0.83
N ALA A 173 -8.73 -5.30 -0.37
CA ALA A 173 -7.74 -4.49 -1.05
C ALA A 173 -7.25 -5.10 -2.37
N GLU A 174 -6.99 -6.41 -2.41
CA GLU A 174 -6.53 -7.08 -3.64
C GLU A 174 -7.65 -7.12 -4.70
N THR A 175 -8.91 -7.35 -4.32
CA THR A 175 -10.03 -7.41 -5.26
C THR A 175 -10.52 -6.03 -5.69
N GLY A 176 -10.42 -5.05 -4.79
CA GLY A 176 -10.78 -3.65 -5.00
C GLY A 176 -9.68 -2.78 -5.61
N ASP A 177 -8.44 -3.27 -5.77
CA ASP A 177 -7.36 -2.53 -6.41
C ASP A 177 -7.78 -2.09 -7.83
N PRO A 178 -7.84 -0.77 -8.11
CA PRO A 178 -8.25 -0.27 -9.42
C PRO A 178 -7.36 -0.76 -10.56
N GLN A 179 -6.07 -1.02 -10.31
CA GLN A 179 -5.19 -1.63 -11.33
C GLN A 179 -5.66 -3.06 -11.64
N PHE A 180 -5.95 -3.85 -10.61
CA PHE A 180 -6.45 -5.22 -10.77
C PHE A 180 -7.81 -5.23 -11.48
N VAL A 181 -8.72 -4.32 -11.12
CA VAL A 181 -10.04 -4.14 -11.75
C VAL A 181 -9.93 -3.80 -13.23
N LEU A 182 -8.94 -3.00 -13.62
CA LEU A 182 -8.62 -2.77 -15.03
C LEU A 182 -8.01 -3.99 -15.70
N ALA A 183 -7.06 -4.67 -15.04
CA ALA A 183 -6.37 -5.83 -15.59
C ALA A 183 -7.34 -6.99 -15.91
N ARG A 184 -8.39 -7.16 -15.10
CA ARG A 184 -9.45 -8.18 -15.30
C ARG A 184 -10.66 -7.68 -16.10
N SER A 185 -10.60 -6.48 -16.68
CA SER A 185 -11.70 -5.91 -17.45
C SER A 185 -11.81 -6.48 -18.88
N ASP A 186 -12.99 -6.36 -19.49
CA ASP A 186 -13.21 -6.75 -20.88
C ASP A 186 -12.28 -6.02 -21.86
N ALA A 187 -11.96 -4.75 -21.58
CA ALA A 187 -11.03 -3.97 -22.38
C ALA A 187 -9.61 -4.57 -22.34
N SER A 188 -9.11 -4.92 -21.15
CA SER A 188 -7.83 -5.60 -20.99
C SER A 188 -7.79 -6.93 -21.74
N CYS A 189 -8.88 -7.71 -21.71
CA CYS A 189 -9.02 -8.95 -22.49
C CYS A 189 -8.88 -8.69 -23.99
N VAL A 190 -9.65 -7.73 -24.54
CA VAL A 190 -9.60 -7.38 -25.98
C VAL A 190 -8.21 -6.90 -26.39
N LEU A 191 -7.56 -6.04 -25.59
CA LEU A 191 -6.19 -5.58 -25.85
C LEU A 191 -5.20 -6.77 -25.89
N CYS A 192 -5.32 -7.72 -24.96
CA CYS A 192 -4.47 -8.91 -24.94
C CYS A 192 -4.71 -9.78 -26.19
N MET A 193 -5.96 -9.95 -26.62
CA MET A 193 -6.28 -10.70 -27.84
C MET A 193 -5.73 -10.03 -29.10
N ILE A 194 -5.81 -8.70 -29.21
CA ILE A 194 -5.22 -7.95 -30.31
C ILE A 194 -3.71 -8.16 -30.37
N ASN A 195 -3.01 -8.06 -29.23
CA ASN A 195 -1.56 -8.31 -29.18
C ASN A 195 -1.18 -9.75 -29.56
N VAL A 196 -1.93 -10.74 -29.06
CA VAL A 196 -1.69 -12.15 -29.42
C VAL A 196 -1.91 -12.38 -30.91
N TYR A 197 -2.97 -11.81 -31.48
CA TYR A 197 -3.26 -11.91 -32.91
C TYR A 197 -2.15 -11.28 -33.76
N ILE A 198 -1.73 -10.06 -33.43
CA ILE A 198 -0.65 -9.34 -34.12
C ILE A 198 0.67 -10.12 -34.00
N GLY A 199 1.00 -10.63 -32.81
CA GLY A 199 2.22 -11.41 -32.60
C GLY A 199 2.24 -12.76 -33.33
N ILE A 200 1.08 -13.38 -33.55
CA ILE A 200 0.97 -14.60 -34.37
C ILE A 200 1.16 -14.25 -35.86
N PHE A 201 0.58 -13.15 -36.32
CA PHE A 201 0.60 -12.75 -37.74
C PHE A 201 1.96 -12.22 -38.19
N ASP A 202 2.68 -11.47 -37.34
CA ASP A 202 4.07 -11.06 -37.61
C ASP A 202 4.95 -12.29 -37.88
N GLY A 203 4.61 -13.43 -37.25
CA GLY A 203 5.37 -14.66 -37.35
C GLY A 203 6.70 -14.51 -36.62
N PHE A 204 7.09 -15.48 -35.80
CA PHE A 204 8.49 -15.63 -35.45
C PHE A 204 9.27 -15.95 -36.75
N GLU A 205 9.57 -14.96 -37.58
CA GLU A 205 10.53 -15.08 -38.68
C GLU A 205 11.90 -15.38 -38.06
N THR A 206 12.13 -16.65 -37.76
CA THR A 206 13.41 -17.19 -37.39
C THR A 206 14.33 -17.14 -38.61
N PHE A 207 15.25 -16.18 -38.57
CA PHE A 207 16.60 -16.23 -39.12
C PHE A 207 16.74 -17.02 -40.44
N THR A 208 16.66 -16.30 -41.55
CA THR A 208 17.44 -16.74 -42.72
C THR A 208 18.91 -16.39 -42.43
N ASN A 209 19.78 -17.40 -42.49
CA ASN A 209 21.23 -17.32 -42.24
C ASN A 209 22.00 -16.50 -43.31
N ASN A 210 21.32 -15.59 -44.01
CA ASN A 210 21.93 -14.83 -45.08
C ASN A 210 22.61 -13.59 -44.49
N LYS A 211 23.85 -13.35 -44.91
CA LYS A 211 24.61 -12.16 -44.51
C LYS A 211 23.79 -10.91 -44.86
N PRO A 212 23.59 -10.00 -43.90
CA PRO A 212 22.73 -8.84 -44.08
C PRO A 212 23.38 -7.78 -44.97
N GLU A 213 22.60 -7.21 -45.89
CA GLU A 213 22.95 -5.94 -46.54
C GLU A 213 22.65 -4.80 -45.57
N ILE A 214 23.72 -4.18 -45.05
CA ILE A 214 23.64 -2.96 -44.24
C ILE A 214 23.47 -1.79 -45.21
N ALA A 215 22.32 -1.12 -45.16
CA ALA A 215 22.06 0.04 -46.01
C ALA A 215 21.82 1.35 -45.24
N SER A 216 21.45 1.28 -43.95
CA SER A 216 21.17 2.49 -43.14
C SER A 216 22.40 3.10 -42.46
N ASP A 217 22.31 4.41 -42.21
CA ASP A 217 23.32 5.21 -41.48
C ASP A 217 23.53 4.74 -40.02
N TYR A 218 22.59 3.95 -39.48
CA TYR A 218 22.60 3.43 -38.12
C TYR A 218 23.52 2.21 -37.93
N LYS A 219 24.01 1.60 -39.01
CA LYS A 219 24.98 0.50 -39.00
C LYS A 219 24.60 -0.61 -38.01
N TRP A 220 25.52 -1.08 -37.16
CA TRP A 220 25.30 -2.20 -36.24
C TRP A 220 24.30 -1.91 -35.11
N SER A 221 24.00 -0.64 -34.81
CA SER A 221 23.04 -0.28 -33.77
C SER A 221 21.63 -0.83 -34.07
N VAL A 222 21.32 -1.10 -35.34
CA VAL A 222 20.03 -1.66 -35.77
C VAL A 222 19.75 -3.02 -35.15
N TYR A 223 20.77 -3.88 -35.03
CA TYR A 223 20.64 -5.18 -34.39
C TYR A 223 20.37 -5.09 -32.89
N LEU A 224 21.00 -4.14 -32.22
CA LEU A 224 20.78 -3.92 -30.79
C LEU A 224 19.35 -3.47 -30.55
N VAL A 225 18.88 -2.48 -31.31
CA VAL A 225 17.51 -1.96 -31.21
C VAL A 225 16.49 -3.07 -31.51
N TYR A 226 16.66 -3.78 -32.63
CA TYR A 226 15.84 -4.94 -32.98
C TYR A 226 15.76 -5.97 -31.84
N GLY A 227 16.92 -6.42 -31.35
CA GLY A 227 16.99 -7.41 -30.27
C GLY A 227 16.31 -6.94 -28.98
N THR A 228 16.53 -5.67 -28.58
CA THR A 228 15.88 -5.11 -27.39
C THR A 228 14.36 -5.04 -27.53
N HIS A 229 13.84 -4.68 -28.71
CA HIS A 229 12.41 -4.64 -28.97
C HIS A 229 11.78 -6.03 -29.01
N CYS A 230 12.43 -7.03 -29.60
CA CYS A 230 11.95 -8.42 -29.54
C CYS A 230 11.81 -8.90 -28.08
N VAL A 231 12.82 -8.67 -27.25
CA VAL A 231 12.78 -9.04 -25.82
C VAL A 231 11.70 -8.26 -25.08
N GLY A 232 11.59 -6.95 -25.32
CA GLY A 232 10.57 -6.09 -24.73
C GLY A 232 9.15 -6.55 -25.09
N SER A 233 8.89 -6.78 -26.37
CA SER A 233 7.60 -7.29 -26.87
C SER A 233 7.25 -8.65 -26.29
N PHE A 234 8.21 -9.58 -26.21
CA PHE A 234 8.00 -10.88 -25.59
C PHE A 234 7.61 -10.78 -24.11
N LEU A 235 8.28 -9.90 -23.35
CA LEU A 235 7.94 -9.63 -21.95
C LEU A 235 6.53 -9.03 -21.81
N CYS A 236 6.18 -8.06 -22.65
CA CYS A 236 4.82 -7.48 -22.68
C CYS A 236 3.76 -8.55 -22.99
N LEU A 237 4.03 -9.45 -23.93
CA LEU A 237 3.13 -10.55 -24.28
C LEU A 237 2.92 -11.51 -23.10
N ILE A 238 3.98 -11.91 -22.38
CA ILE A 238 3.86 -12.75 -21.18
C ILE A 238 2.99 -12.06 -20.12
N MET A 239 3.19 -10.76 -19.89
CA MET A 239 2.42 -10.00 -18.91
C MET A 239 0.94 -9.89 -19.32
N SER A 240 0.66 -9.63 -20.61
CA SER A 240 -0.69 -9.64 -21.18
C SER A 240 -1.36 -11.01 -21.03
N MET A 241 -0.66 -12.10 -21.33
CA MET A 241 -1.19 -13.46 -21.17
C MET A 241 -1.56 -13.78 -19.72
N GLY A 242 -0.74 -13.35 -18.75
CA GLY A 242 -1.07 -13.50 -17.33
C GLY A 242 -2.39 -12.80 -16.95
N ARG A 243 -2.64 -11.60 -17.50
CA ARG A 243 -3.89 -10.85 -17.29
C ARG A 243 -5.07 -11.51 -17.99
N LEU A 244 -4.87 -12.03 -19.20
CA LEU A 244 -5.88 -12.77 -19.94
C LEU A 244 -6.34 -13.99 -19.13
N VAL A 245 -5.42 -14.79 -18.59
CA VAL A 245 -5.75 -15.95 -17.75
C VAL A 245 -6.64 -15.55 -16.57
N VAL A 246 -6.30 -14.46 -15.86
CA VAL A 246 -7.12 -13.93 -14.76
C VAL A 246 -8.51 -13.51 -15.24
N ALA A 247 -8.60 -12.75 -16.33
CA ALA A 247 -9.89 -12.36 -16.91
C ALA A 247 -10.75 -13.58 -17.31
N MET A 248 -10.12 -14.64 -17.84
CA MET A 248 -10.77 -15.89 -18.21
C MET A 248 -11.34 -16.62 -16.98
N PHE A 249 -10.65 -16.61 -15.84
CA PHE A 249 -11.20 -17.14 -14.57
C PHE A 249 -12.47 -16.40 -14.13
N TYR A 250 -12.47 -15.06 -14.20
CA TYR A 250 -13.64 -14.24 -13.85
C TYR A 250 -14.82 -14.42 -14.81
N MET A 251 -14.54 -14.63 -16.10
CA MET A 251 -15.60 -14.74 -17.11
C MET A 251 -16.17 -16.16 -17.25
N SER A 252 -15.35 -17.21 -17.17
CA SER A 252 -15.75 -18.61 -17.40
C SER A 252 -16.91 -19.10 -16.52
N ARG A 253 -16.97 -18.67 -15.25
CA ARG A 253 -18.03 -19.07 -14.31
C ARG A 253 -19.31 -18.22 -14.44
N ASN A 254 -19.20 -17.02 -15.06
CA ASN A 254 -20.34 -16.15 -15.34
C ASN A 254 -21.24 -16.74 -16.47
N ILE A 255 -20.69 -17.64 -17.30
CA ILE A 255 -21.40 -18.35 -18.38
C ILE A 255 -22.49 -19.28 -17.82
N ARG A 256 -22.24 -19.93 -16.67
CA ARG A 256 -23.23 -20.83 -16.03
C ARG A 256 -24.51 -20.11 -15.56
N LYS A 257 -24.50 -18.76 -15.52
CA LYS A 257 -25.64 -17.91 -15.12
C LYS A 257 -26.03 -16.87 -16.18
N CYS A 258 -25.49 -16.92 -17.40
CA CYS A 258 -25.73 -15.90 -18.42
C CYS A 258 -27.01 -16.19 -19.23
N THR A 259 -28.08 -15.44 -18.93
CA THR A 259 -29.22 -15.26 -19.84
C THR A 259 -28.98 -14.04 -20.73
N ILE A 260 -29.39 -14.09 -22.01
CA ILE A 260 -29.27 -12.99 -22.99
C ILE A 260 -29.85 -11.66 -22.45
N SER A 261 -30.91 -11.72 -21.64
CA SER A 261 -31.52 -10.55 -21.00
C SER A 261 -30.59 -9.84 -20.00
N ARG A 262 -29.68 -10.58 -19.33
CA ARG A 262 -28.73 -10.03 -18.36
C ARG A 262 -27.62 -9.21 -19.04
N ILE A 263 -27.22 -9.61 -20.25
CA ILE A 263 -26.20 -8.92 -21.07
C ILE A 263 -26.69 -7.53 -21.50
N SER A 264 -27.97 -7.43 -21.91
CA SER A 264 -28.60 -6.15 -22.28
C SER A 264 -28.74 -5.17 -21.10
N LEU A 265 -29.00 -5.70 -19.89
CA LEU A 265 -29.14 -4.91 -18.66
C LEU A 265 -27.79 -4.41 -18.11
N GLU A 266 -26.76 -5.27 -18.18
CA GLU A 266 -25.39 -4.98 -17.70
C GLU A 266 -24.67 -3.92 -18.53
N ILE A 267 -24.88 -3.93 -19.86
CA ILE A 267 -24.41 -2.89 -20.78
C ILE A 267 -25.09 -1.54 -20.47
N LYS A 268 -26.37 -1.57 -20.10
CA LYS A 268 -27.19 -0.36 -19.86
C LYS A 268 -26.90 0.32 -18.53
N ASN A 269 -26.82 -0.38 -17.39
CA ASN A 269 -27.05 0.31 -16.12
C ASN A 269 -25.86 1.04 -15.46
N TYR A 270 -24.59 0.67 -15.70
CA TYR A 270 -23.47 1.34 -14.99
C TYR A 270 -22.30 1.84 -15.85
N ARG A 271 -21.97 1.17 -16.96
CA ARG A 271 -20.80 1.54 -17.79
C ARG A 271 -21.07 2.69 -18.75
N ILE A 272 -22.20 2.63 -19.43
CA ILE A 272 -22.57 3.59 -20.50
C ILE A 272 -23.38 4.75 -19.92
N ASN A 273 -24.25 4.48 -18.94
CA ASN A 273 -25.11 5.51 -18.33
C ASN A 273 -24.34 6.75 -17.88
N ARG A 274 -23.13 6.59 -17.32
CA ARG A 274 -22.36 7.73 -16.86
C ARG A 274 -21.64 8.49 -17.97
N LEU A 275 -21.18 7.81 -19.02
CA LEU A 275 -20.67 8.47 -20.23
C LEU A 275 -21.79 9.24 -20.93
N VAL A 276 -23.00 8.68 -20.96
CA VAL A 276 -24.22 9.34 -21.45
C VAL A 276 -24.58 10.53 -20.58
N GLU A 277 -24.51 10.41 -19.25
CA GLU A 277 -24.72 11.52 -18.32
C GLU A 277 -23.68 12.65 -18.52
N TRP A 278 -22.42 12.29 -18.75
CA TRP A 278 -21.40 13.29 -19.08
C TRP A 278 -21.65 13.95 -20.43
N LYS A 279 -22.26 13.26 -21.39
CA LYS A 279 -22.70 13.88 -22.65
C LYS A 279 -23.84 14.87 -22.41
N THR A 280 -24.74 14.61 -21.47
CA THR A 280 -25.90 15.50 -21.18
C THR A 280 -25.56 16.69 -20.29
N ARG A 281 -24.44 16.68 -19.55
CA ARG A 281 -23.98 17.82 -18.73
C ARG A 281 -23.47 19.00 -19.57
N LEU A 282 -24.03 20.20 -19.34
CA LEU A 282 -23.57 21.44 -19.97
C LEU A 282 -22.08 21.74 -19.68
N PRO A 283 -21.34 22.34 -20.63
CA PRO A 283 -19.94 22.70 -20.42
C PRO A 283 -19.79 23.82 -19.36
N PRO A 284 -18.75 23.75 -18.50
CA PRO A 284 -18.52 24.75 -17.45
C PRO A 284 -18.46 26.16 -18.04
N SER A 285 -19.05 27.13 -17.33
CA SER A 285 -19.22 28.53 -17.75
C SER A 285 -17.92 29.34 -17.80
N GLN A 286 -16.77 28.75 -17.46
CA GLN A 286 -15.48 29.45 -17.29
C GLN A 286 -14.78 29.87 -18.59
N VAL A 287 -15.25 29.48 -19.78
CA VAL A 287 -14.63 29.88 -21.07
C VAL A 287 -15.31 31.13 -21.62
N ARG A 288 -14.59 32.27 -21.59
CA ARG A 288 -15.09 33.62 -21.95
C ARG A 288 -15.43 33.79 -23.45
N TYR A 289 -14.85 32.98 -24.34
CA TYR A 289 -15.02 33.11 -25.80
C TYR A 289 -16.01 32.08 -26.39
N GLN A 290 -17.12 32.56 -26.95
CA GLN A 290 -18.23 31.72 -27.43
C GLN A 290 -17.85 30.73 -28.55
N LYS A 291 -17.02 31.11 -29.52
CA LYS A 291 -16.67 30.22 -30.64
C LYS A 291 -15.78 29.05 -30.19
N LEU A 292 -14.80 29.32 -29.34
CA LEU A 292 -13.93 28.28 -28.76
C LEU A 292 -14.74 27.32 -27.87
N ARG A 293 -15.68 27.87 -27.08
CA ARG A 293 -16.62 27.07 -26.28
C ARG A 293 -17.45 26.12 -27.14
N LYS A 294 -17.92 26.56 -28.31
CA LYS A 294 -18.63 25.72 -29.27
C LYS A 294 -17.75 24.59 -29.82
N ILE A 295 -16.51 24.90 -30.23
CA ILE A 295 -15.56 23.91 -30.74
C ILE A 295 -15.23 22.86 -29.67
N ILE A 296 -14.93 23.28 -28.44
CA ILE A 296 -14.64 22.37 -27.32
C ILE A 296 -15.84 21.45 -27.05
N TYR A 297 -17.06 22.00 -27.10
CA TYR A 297 -18.29 21.23 -26.91
C TYR A 297 -18.46 20.14 -27.99
N GLU A 298 -18.29 20.50 -29.27
CA GLU A 298 -18.40 19.53 -30.38
C GLU A 298 -17.32 18.45 -30.31
N ILE A 299 -16.07 18.83 -30.06
CA ILE A 299 -14.95 17.87 -29.92
C ILE A 299 -15.21 16.93 -28.74
N ARG A 300 -15.64 17.46 -27.59
CA ARG A 300 -15.98 16.65 -26.41
C ARG A 300 -17.09 15.65 -26.72
N ASN A 301 -18.15 16.08 -27.40
CA ASN A 301 -19.26 15.20 -27.75
C ASN A 301 -18.84 14.11 -28.74
N LEU A 302 -18.03 14.46 -29.75
CA LEU A 302 -17.48 13.49 -30.69
C LEU A 302 -16.63 12.44 -29.98
N LEU A 303 -15.74 12.87 -29.07
CA LEU A 303 -14.89 11.97 -28.29
C LEU A 303 -15.71 11.05 -27.39
N LEU A 304 -16.73 11.58 -26.71
CA LEU A 304 -17.63 10.77 -25.88
C LEU A 304 -18.42 9.77 -26.73
N ASP A 305 -18.88 10.14 -27.92
CA ASP A 305 -19.59 9.23 -28.83
C ASP A 305 -18.68 8.10 -29.34
N ILE A 306 -17.43 8.42 -29.68
CA ILE A 306 -16.43 7.40 -30.00
C ILE A 306 -16.22 6.48 -28.79
N CYS A 307 -16.01 7.03 -27.59
CA CYS A 307 -15.79 6.23 -26.39
C CYS A 307 -16.97 5.30 -26.06
N ILE A 308 -18.21 5.78 -26.19
CA ILE A 308 -19.43 4.99 -25.98
C ILE A 308 -19.51 3.85 -27.01
N ARG A 309 -19.30 4.15 -28.29
CA ARG A 309 -19.27 3.12 -29.35
C ARG A 309 -18.16 2.10 -29.09
N THR A 310 -16.96 2.54 -28.72
CA THR A 310 -15.84 1.67 -28.36
C THR A 310 -16.18 0.76 -27.16
N GLN A 311 -16.81 1.26 -26.09
CA GLN A 311 -17.25 0.41 -24.97
C GLN A 311 -18.26 -0.66 -25.41
N ILE A 312 -19.22 -0.28 -26.26
CA ILE A 312 -20.20 -1.24 -26.80
C ILE A 312 -19.50 -2.32 -27.62
N VAL A 313 -18.60 -1.92 -28.52
CA VAL A 313 -17.82 -2.83 -29.36
C VAL A 313 -16.95 -3.76 -28.50
N ILE A 314 -16.26 -3.26 -27.47
CA ILE A 314 -15.45 -4.09 -26.55
C ILE A 314 -16.31 -5.19 -25.93
N VAL A 315 -17.50 -4.87 -25.45
CA VAL A 315 -18.38 -5.87 -24.82
C VAL A 315 -18.85 -6.90 -25.85
N ILE A 316 -19.26 -6.46 -27.05
CA ILE A 316 -19.69 -7.36 -28.13
C ILE A 316 -18.54 -8.28 -28.55
N VAL A 317 -17.36 -7.72 -28.84
CA VAL A 317 -16.17 -8.47 -29.26
C VAL A 317 -15.76 -9.47 -28.19
N ASN A 318 -15.73 -9.08 -26.91
CA ASN A 318 -15.35 -10.02 -25.85
C ASN A 318 -16.34 -11.19 -25.75
N LYS A 319 -17.65 -10.94 -25.85
CA LYS A 319 -18.68 -12.00 -25.80
C LYS A 319 -18.66 -12.88 -27.05
N LEU A 320 -18.47 -12.30 -28.23
CA LEU A 320 -18.37 -13.03 -29.50
C LEU A 320 -17.09 -13.87 -29.54
N CYS A 321 -15.97 -13.33 -29.06
CA CYS A 321 -14.70 -14.06 -28.94
C CYS A 321 -14.88 -15.32 -28.08
N TRP A 322 -15.62 -15.23 -26.98
CA TRP A 322 -15.97 -16.39 -26.17
C TRP A 322 -16.87 -17.39 -26.89
N ALA A 323 -17.90 -16.93 -27.62
CA ALA A 323 -18.74 -17.80 -28.43
C ALA A 323 -17.91 -18.53 -29.51
N CYS A 324 -16.94 -17.83 -30.11
CA CYS A 324 -15.98 -18.42 -31.03
C CYS A 324 -15.07 -19.43 -30.33
N ILE A 325 -14.46 -19.11 -29.17
CA ILE A 325 -13.60 -20.03 -28.41
C ILE A 325 -14.36 -21.31 -28.03
N LEU A 326 -15.60 -21.19 -27.51
CA LEU A 326 -16.47 -22.32 -27.19
C LEU A 326 -16.89 -23.11 -28.43
N TYR A 327 -17.20 -22.44 -29.53
CA TYR A 327 -17.54 -23.08 -30.80
C TYR A 327 -16.35 -23.83 -31.41
N PHE A 328 -15.15 -23.24 -31.37
CA PHE A 328 -13.91 -23.87 -31.80
C PHE A 328 -13.53 -25.04 -30.90
N ALA A 329 -13.70 -24.93 -29.58
CA ALA A 329 -13.52 -26.05 -28.65
C ALA A 329 -14.50 -27.20 -28.94
N TYR A 330 -15.78 -26.88 -29.15
CA TYR A 330 -16.82 -27.84 -29.50
C TYR A 330 -16.56 -28.50 -30.86
N LYS A 331 -16.23 -27.71 -31.90
CA LYS A 331 -15.86 -28.21 -33.22
C LYS A 331 -14.59 -29.04 -33.19
N ALA A 332 -13.59 -28.70 -32.38
CA ALA A 332 -12.39 -29.50 -32.19
C ALA A 332 -12.72 -30.86 -31.54
N VAL A 333 -13.60 -30.89 -30.53
CA VAL A 333 -14.07 -32.14 -29.90
C VAL A 333 -14.90 -33.00 -30.87
N VAL A 334 -15.74 -32.38 -31.70
CA VAL A 334 -16.59 -33.09 -32.69
C VAL A 334 -15.80 -33.54 -33.93
N MET A 335 -14.84 -32.75 -34.40
CA MET A 335 -13.93 -33.13 -35.51
C MET A 335 -13.02 -34.29 -35.15
N PHE A 336 -12.71 -34.50 -33.86
CA PHE A 336 -11.95 -35.66 -33.38
C PHE A 336 -12.67 -37.01 -33.59
N GLN A 337 -13.96 -37.00 -33.98
CA GLN A 337 -14.74 -38.22 -34.20
C GLN A 337 -14.88 -38.63 -35.68
N HIS A 338 -14.44 -37.82 -36.66
CA HIS A 338 -14.58 -38.17 -38.07
C HIS A 338 -13.49 -37.57 -38.99
N LEU A 339 -12.72 -38.48 -39.62
CA LEU A 339 -11.96 -38.42 -40.89
C LEU A 339 -10.41 -38.26 -40.90
N ASP A 340 -9.78 -39.25 -41.56
CA ASP A 340 -8.54 -39.26 -42.37
C ASP A 340 -8.65 -38.35 -43.62
N GLU A 341 -7.62 -37.97 -44.40
CA GLU A 341 -6.18 -37.67 -44.25
C GLU A 341 -5.78 -36.81 -45.49
N GLU A 342 -4.72 -35.99 -45.38
CA GLU A 342 -3.94 -35.31 -46.45
C GLU A 342 -4.66 -34.24 -47.33
N LEU A 343 -4.81 -32.97 -46.92
CA LEU A 343 -3.83 -31.88 -47.09
C LEU A 343 -4.12 -30.72 -46.11
N ILE A 344 -5.08 -30.94 -45.20
CA ILE A 344 -5.48 -30.03 -44.13
C ILE A 344 -4.62 -30.29 -42.85
N LEU A 345 -3.74 -31.28 -42.91
CA LEU A 345 -2.93 -31.81 -41.81
C LEU A 345 -1.70 -30.98 -41.41
N SER A 346 -1.38 -29.84 -42.07
CA SER A 346 -0.25 -28.99 -41.60
C SER A 346 -0.73 -27.74 -40.86
N LEU A 347 -1.76 -27.06 -41.39
CA LEU A 347 -2.27 -25.81 -40.81
C LEU A 347 -3.36 -26.06 -39.74
N SER A 348 -4.18 -27.11 -39.89
CA SER A 348 -5.16 -27.51 -38.86
C SER A 348 -4.52 -28.29 -37.72
N TYR A 349 -3.49 -29.09 -38.01
CA TYR A 349 -2.75 -29.83 -36.99
C TYR A 349 -1.87 -28.90 -36.18
N ALA A 350 -1.26 -27.86 -36.77
CA ALA A 350 -0.57 -26.82 -36.02
C ALA A 350 -1.53 -26.02 -35.11
N THR A 351 -2.73 -25.66 -35.57
CA THR A 351 -3.68 -24.89 -34.75
C THR A 351 -4.40 -25.74 -33.70
N VAL A 352 -4.69 -27.02 -33.98
CA VAL A 352 -5.26 -27.98 -33.02
C VAL A 352 -4.20 -28.50 -32.05
N ILE A 353 -2.96 -28.75 -32.49
CA ILE A 353 -1.85 -29.04 -31.57
C ILE A 353 -1.53 -27.81 -30.74
N VAL A 354 -1.54 -26.59 -31.29
CA VAL A 354 -1.38 -25.37 -30.47
C VAL A 354 -2.56 -25.21 -29.52
N TYR A 355 -3.80 -25.46 -29.91
CA TYR A 355 -4.95 -25.34 -29.00
C TYR A 355 -5.00 -26.46 -27.94
N MET A 356 -4.73 -27.71 -28.30
CA MET A 356 -4.70 -28.87 -27.40
C MET A 356 -3.43 -28.87 -26.53
N LEU A 357 -2.27 -28.49 -27.07
CA LEU A 357 -1.10 -28.18 -26.26
C LEU A 357 -1.42 -26.97 -25.40
N MET A 358 -2.08 -25.91 -25.86
CA MET A 358 -2.39 -24.77 -25.00
C MET A 358 -3.42 -25.15 -23.94
N ASP A 359 -4.43 -25.98 -24.18
CA ASP A 359 -5.39 -26.39 -23.15
C ASP A 359 -4.83 -27.47 -22.20
N VAL A 360 -4.06 -28.44 -22.72
CA VAL A 360 -3.35 -29.42 -21.88
C VAL A 360 -2.19 -28.76 -21.15
N VAL A 361 -1.44 -27.85 -21.78
CA VAL A 361 -0.42 -27.03 -21.15
C VAL A 361 -1.10 -26.11 -20.18
N ILE A 362 -2.16 -25.36 -20.49
CA ILE A 362 -2.89 -24.50 -19.54
C ILE A 362 -3.41 -25.32 -18.38
N ASN A 363 -4.02 -26.49 -18.57
CA ASN A 363 -4.52 -27.34 -17.48
C ASN A 363 -3.39 -28.01 -16.70
N ARG A 364 -2.29 -28.40 -17.35
CA ARG A 364 -1.08 -28.95 -16.71
C ARG A 364 -0.28 -27.83 -16.04
N TRP A 365 -0.30 -26.61 -16.56
CA TRP A 365 0.22 -25.37 -16.00
C TRP A 365 -0.66 -24.92 -14.86
N LEU A 366 -1.99 -25.05 -14.93
CA LEU A 366 -2.92 -24.74 -13.85
C LEU A 366 -2.69 -25.73 -12.73
N LYS A 367 -2.56 -27.02 -13.04
CA LYS A 367 -2.23 -28.06 -12.07
C LYS A 367 -0.82 -27.89 -11.54
N ALA A 368 0.15 -27.48 -12.36
CA ALA A 368 1.53 -27.24 -11.95
C ALA A 368 1.67 -25.93 -11.18
N ILE A 369 0.91 -24.88 -11.48
CA ILE A 369 0.77 -23.62 -10.75
C ILE A 369 0.08 -23.93 -9.44
N LYS A 370 -1.10 -24.55 -9.47
CA LYS A 370 -1.83 -24.96 -8.27
C LYS A 370 -0.89 -25.79 -7.40
N LYS A 371 -0.19 -26.78 -7.95
CA LYS A 371 0.83 -27.57 -7.24
C LYS A 371 2.04 -26.73 -6.83
N PHE A 372 2.55 -25.79 -7.60
CA PHE A 372 3.70 -24.94 -7.25
C PHE A 372 3.35 -24.01 -6.08
N PHE A 373 2.16 -23.41 -6.12
CA PHE A 373 1.65 -22.50 -5.10
C PHE A 373 1.23 -23.27 -3.82
N LEU A 374 0.64 -24.46 -3.94
CA LEU A 374 0.23 -25.35 -2.82
C LEU A 374 1.36 -26.19 -2.22
N ARG A 375 2.32 -26.68 -3.01
CA ARG A 375 3.44 -27.52 -2.52
C ARG A 375 4.30 -26.79 -1.49
N GLU A 376 4.32 -25.47 -1.53
CA GLU A 376 5.03 -24.65 -0.56
C GLU A 376 4.12 -24.16 0.59
N SER A 377 2.79 -24.26 0.46
CA SER A 377 1.87 -24.06 1.60
C SER A 377 1.78 -25.31 2.49
N GLU A 378 1.78 -26.52 1.93
CA GLU A 378 1.72 -27.79 2.68
C GLU A 378 2.93 -28.01 3.60
N VAL A 379 4.10 -27.44 3.29
CA VAL A 379 5.29 -27.52 4.16
C VAL A 379 5.16 -26.60 5.40
N SER A 380 4.11 -25.76 5.47
CA SER A 380 3.97 -24.71 6.48
C SER A 380 2.63 -24.69 7.24
N VAL A 381 1.69 -25.59 6.93
CA VAL A 381 0.40 -25.67 7.61
C VAL A 381 0.48 -26.65 8.76
N ASN A 382 0.15 -26.19 9.97
CA ASN A 382 -0.02 -27.03 11.14
C ASN A 382 -1.29 -27.89 10.91
N PRO A 383 -1.27 -29.22 11.09
CA PRO A 383 -2.36 -30.11 10.69
C PRO A 383 -3.71 -29.87 11.39
N ASN A 384 -3.77 -28.98 12.39
CA ASN A 384 -5.01 -28.62 13.09
C ASN A 384 -5.88 -27.57 12.36
N GLU A 385 -5.40 -26.94 11.27
CA GLU A 385 -6.16 -25.93 10.50
C GLU A 385 -7.19 -26.55 9.51
N SER A 386 -7.21 -27.87 9.30
CA SER A 386 -7.94 -28.49 8.18
C SER A 386 -9.44 -28.76 8.38
N GLU A 387 -9.95 -28.82 9.62
CA GLU A 387 -11.37 -29.16 9.86
C GLU A 387 -12.31 -27.94 9.89
N HIS A 388 -11.79 -26.71 10.04
CA HIS A 388 -12.59 -25.46 10.01
C HIS A 388 -12.58 -24.70 8.66
N GLY A 389 -11.89 -25.22 7.64
CA GLY A 389 -11.59 -24.49 6.39
C GLY A 389 -12.79 -24.11 5.50
N LEU A 390 -13.83 -24.95 5.41
CA LEU A 390 -14.94 -24.74 4.47
C LEU A 390 -15.90 -23.61 4.87
N GLY A 391 -16.10 -23.39 6.17
CA GLY A 391 -16.90 -22.26 6.67
C GLY A 391 -16.13 -20.94 6.61
N TYR A 392 -14.83 -21.00 6.91
CA TYR A 392 -13.91 -19.86 6.91
C TYR A 392 -13.66 -19.30 5.51
N GLU A 393 -13.46 -20.15 4.50
CA GLU A 393 -13.31 -19.71 3.11
C GLU A 393 -14.58 -19.05 2.58
N LYS A 394 -15.76 -19.54 2.99
CA LYS A 394 -17.05 -18.95 2.62
C LYS A 394 -17.26 -17.58 3.26
N ASP A 395 -16.78 -17.36 4.48
CA ASP A 395 -16.81 -16.03 5.13
C ASP A 395 -15.95 -15.01 4.35
N LEU A 396 -14.74 -15.39 3.94
CA LEU A 396 -13.87 -14.52 3.13
C LEU A 396 -14.48 -14.14 1.78
N THR A 397 -15.31 -15.00 1.17
CA THR A 397 -15.98 -14.64 -0.10
C THR A 397 -16.95 -13.46 0.03
N ASN A 398 -17.48 -13.18 1.22
CA ASN A 398 -18.38 -12.05 1.47
C ASN A 398 -17.67 -10.69 1.43
N PHE A 399 -16.34 -10.69 1.53
CA PHE A 399 -15.50 -9.49 1.52
C PHE A 399 -14.90 -9.17 0.14
N PHE A 400 -15.34 -9.86 -0.92
CA PHE A 400 -14.90 -9.56 -2.28
C PHE A 400 -15.47 -8.23 -2.79
N LEU A 401 -14.58 -7.33 -3.19
CA LEU A 401 -14.90 -6.08 -3.87
C LEU A 401 -15.07 -6.31 -5.37
N LEU A 402 -16.28 -6.75 -5.72
CA LEU A 402 -16.69 -7.01 -7.10
C LEU A 402 -17.55 -5.86 -7.63
N LEU A 403 -17.44 -5.58 -8.94
CA LEU A 403 -18.41 -4.76 -9.63
C LEU A 403 -19.76 -5.49 -9.66
N GLU A 404 -20.87 -4.75 -9.77
CA GLU A 404 -22.25 -5.27 -9.68
C GLU A 404 -22.55 -6.43 -10.64
N SER A 405 -21.75 -6.56 -11.70
CA SER A 405 -21.93 -7.58 -12.73
C SER A 405 -21.02 -8.81 -12.64
N GLU A 406 -20.18 -8.86 -11.60
CA GLU A 406 -19.16 -9.88 -11.41
C GLU A 406 -19.57 -10.88 -10.32
N ALA A 407 -19.35 -12.16 -10.56
CA ALA A 407 -19.58 -13.21 -9.58
C ALA A 407 -18.28 -13.51 -8.81
N GLY A 408 -18.38 -13.77 -7.51
CA GLY A 408 -17.24 -14.17 -6.68
C GLY A 408 -16.65 -15.52 -7.12
N ILE A 409 -15.32 -15.63 -7.01
CA ILE A 409 -14.57 -16.80 -7.48
C ILE A 409 -13.90 -17.49 -6.30
N GLU A 410 -14.49 -18.60 -5.87
CA GLU A 410 -13.93 -19.50 -4.85
C GLU A 410 -12.51 -19.99 -5.24
N ASP A 411 -12.28 -20.31 -6.52
CA ASP A 411 -10.96 -20.77 -6.99
C ASP A 411 -9.88 -19.67 -6.94
N TYR A 412 -10.25 -18.40 -7.09
CA TYR A 412 -9.32 -17.26 -6.99
C TYR A 412 -8.97 -16.94 -5.53
N LEU A 413 -9.90 -17.19 -4.60
CA LEU A 413 -9.66 -17.02 -3.17
C LEU A 413 -8.46 -17.84 -2.69
N VAL A 414 -8.25 -19.05 -3.24
CA VAL A 414 -7.08 -19.89 -2.92
C VAL A 414 -5.77 -19.15 -3.22
N PHE A 415 -5.69 -18.43 -4.35
CA PHE A 415 -4.51 -17.64 -4.71
C PHE A 415 -4.36 -16.39 -3.84
N ILE A 416 -5.46 -15.69 -3.55
CA ILE A 416 -5.44 -14.53 -2.65
C ILE A 416 -4.96 -14.94 -1.25
N ASN A 417 -5.49 -16.03 -0.71
CA ASN A 417 -5.11 -16.58 0.59
C ASN A 417 -3.64 -17.05 0.58
N ALA A 418 -3.18 -17.68 -0.50
CA ALA A 418 -1.77 -18.06 -0.65
C ALA A 418 -0.83 -16.84 -0.68
N SER A 419 -1.26 -15.73 -1.30
CA SER A 419 -0.49 -14.48 -1.35
C SER A 419 -0.33 -13.85 0.03
N VAL A 420 -1.43 -13.64 0.78
CA VAL A 420 -1.34 -13.05 2.14
C VAL A 420 -0.56 -13.94 3.10
N ASN A 421 -0.74 -15.27 3.04
CA ASN A 421 0.03 -16.21 3.84
C ASN A 421 1.52 -16.16 3.51
N SER A 422 1.91 -15.84 2.27
CA SER A 422 3.32 -15.65 1.90
C SER A 422 3.97 -14.49 2.65
N PHE A 423 3.28 -13.35 2.78
CA PHE A 423 3.77 -12.20 3.55
C PHE A 423 3.85 -12.50 5.05
N ILE A 424 2.82 -13.14 5.61
CA ILE A 424 2.81 -13.57 7.02
C ILE A 424 3.95 -14.54 7.30
N MET A 425 4.17 -15.53 6.42
CA MET A 425 5.25 -16.51 6.58
C MET A 425 6.63 -15.84 6.46
N MET A 426 6.79 -14.85 5.57
CA MET A 426 8.04 -14.10 5.46
C MET A 426 8.32 -13.36 6.77
N GLY A 427 7.33 -12.66 7.33
CA GLY A 427 7.44 -12.05 8.65
C GLY A 427 7.78 -13.07 9.74
N ALA A 428 7.11 -14.23 9.75
CA ALA A 428 7.34 -15.28 10.74
C ALA A 428 8.77 -15.85 10.71
N LYS A 429 9.48 -15.78 9.58
CA LYS A 429 10.91 -16.15 9.50
C LYS A 429 11.81 -15.09 10.13
N ASP A 430 11.38 -13.84 10.17
CA ASP A 430 12.10 -12.67 10.67
C ASP A 430 11.68 -12.28 12.10
N GLN A 431 11.17 -13.23 12.89
CA GLN A 431 10.77 -12.97 14.28
C GLN A 431 11.95 -12.48 15.15
N PRO A 432 11.71 -11.52 16.07
CA PRO A 432 12.74 -10.93 16.91
C PRO A 432 13.11 -11.86 18.07
N LYS A 433 14.08 -12.74 17.83
CA LYS A 433 14.45 -13.81 18.78
C LYS A 433 15.02 -13.28 20.10
N TYR A 434 15.80 -12.19 20.04
CA TYR A 434 16.42 -11.62 21.25
C TYR A 434 15.40 -10.87 22.09
N LEU A 435 14.48 -10.14 21.46
CA LEU A 435 13.39 -9.48 22.16
C LEU A 435 12.46 -10.50 22.82
N MET A 436 12.07 -11.56 22.10
CA MET A 436 11.22 -12.61 22.66
C MET A 436 11.86 -13.27 23.88
N GLY A 437 13.15 -13.62 23.80
CA GLY A 437 13.87 -14.18 24.94
C GLY A 437 14.01 -13.21 26.13
N LEU A 438 14.02 -11.90 25.89
CA LEU A 438 13.98 -10.90 26.96
C LEU A 438 12.59 -10.81 27.60
N MET A 439 11.53 -10.83 26.78
CA MET A 439 10.14 -10.73 27.23
C MET A 439 9.70 -11.93 28.08
N GLU A 440 10.31 -13.10 27.91
CA GLU A 440 10.07 -14.27 28.77
C GLU A 440 10.34 -14.00 30.26
N ASN A 441 11.21 -13.03 30.58
CA ASN A 441 11.51 -12.64 31.96
C ASN A 441 10.44 -11.75 32.60
N SER A 442 9.56 -11.15 31.80
CA SER A 442 8.49 -10.28 32.27
C SER A 442 7.29 -11.12 32.67
N THR A 443 6.93 -11.10 33.96
CA THR A 443 5.78 -11.82 34.51
C THR A 443 4.63 -10.90 34.92
N SER A 444 4.87 -9.60 35.01
CA SER A 444 3.89 -8.56 35.35
C SER A 444 4.20 -7.27 34.57
N PHE A 445 3.46 -6.18 34.84
CA PHE A 445 3.74 -4.84 34.30
C PHE A 445 4.32 -3.88 35.35
N ASP A 446 4.76 -4.41 36.49
CA ASP A 446 5.22 -3.63 37.65
C ASP A 446 6.49 -2.81 37.34
N GLY A 447 7.31 -3.25 36.38
CA GLY A 447 8.43 -2.48 35.88
C GLY A 447 8.05 -1.09 35.32
N VAL A 448 6.82 -0.92 34.82
CA VAL A 448 6.33 0.38 34.35
C VAL A 448 6.19 1.38 35.51
N LEU A 449 5.77 0.91 36.69
CA LEU A 449 5.69 1.73 37.91
C LEU A 449 7.07 2.05 38.49
N LYS A 450 8.03 1.14 38.32
CA LYS A 450 9.40 1.28 38.84
C LYS A 450 10.32 2.12 37.96
N PHE A 451 9.88 2.48 36.76
CA PHE A 451 10.65 3.25 35.80
C PHE A 451 10.80 4.72 36.20
N GLU A 452 9.71 5.34 36.64
CA GLU A 452 9.67 6.76 37.02
C GLU A 452 8.72 6.95 38.21
N SER A 453 9.20 7.63 39.24
CA SER A 453 8.47 7.85 40.49
C SER A 453 8.15 9.33 40.68
N ASP A 454 6.91 9.62 41.06
CA ASP A 454 6.42 10.97 41.37
C ASP A 454 7.15 11.61 42.55
N GLN A 455 7.93 10.82 43.32
CA GLN A 455 8.75 11.32 44.42
C GLN A 455 10.00 12.09 43.96
N VAL A 456 10.40 11.96 42.68
CA VAL A 456 11.56 12.68 42.14
C VAL A 456 11.14 14.09 41.73
N SER A 457 11.71 15.11 42.39
CA SER A 457 11.36 16.50 42.11
C SER A 457 11.79 16.93 40.69
N PRO A 458 10.90 17.57 39.91
CA PRO A 458 11.22 18.06 38.58
C PRO A 458 12.20 19.25 38.65
N ILE A 459 13.15 19.31 37.73
CA ILE A 459 14.13 20.42 37.63
C ILE A 459 13.67 21.49 36.62
N ILE A 460 12.92 21.07 35.59
CA ILE A 460 12.37 21.94 34.56
C ILE A 460 10.90 22.23 34.84
N CYS A 461 10.45 23.48 34.58
CA CYS A 461 9.09 23.89 34.90
C CYS A 461 8.01 23.28 33.99
N LYS A 462 8.38 22.91 32.75
CA LYS A 462 7.47 22.25 31.79
C LYS A 462 8.10 20.94 31.34
N GLU A 463 7.53 19.84 31.81
CA GLU A 463 8.05 18.51 31.50
C GLU A 463 7.60 18.05 30.12
N PRO A 464 8.49 17.45 29.31
CA PRO A 464 8.08 16.77 28.09
C PRO A 464 7.29 15.51 28.44
N HIS A 465 6.32 15.15 27.60
CA HIS A 465 5.63 13.87 27.73
C HIS A 465 6.61 12.72 27.57
N ASN A 466 6.50 11.70 28.44
CA ASN A 466 7.36 10.54 28.33
C ASN A 466 6.95 9.71 27.11
N CYS A 467 7.94 9.30 26.31
CA CYS A 467 7.73 8.38 25.19
C CYS A 467 8.50 7.07 25.45
N TRP A 468 7.92 5.96 25.00
CA TRP A 468 8.47 4.62 25.17
C TRP A 468 9.90 4.54 24.63
N SER A 469 10.13 5.10 23.43
CA SER A 469 11.45 5.05 22.78
C SER A 469 12.55 5.74 23.60
N LEU A 470 12.26 6.89 24.21
CA LEU A 470 13.21 7.61 25.06
C LEU A 470 13.49 6.83 26.34
N SER A 471 12.44 6.32 27.00
CA SER A 471 12.57 5.48 28.20
C SER A 471 13.46 4.26 27.94
N MET A 472 13.25 3.59 26.80
CA MET A 472 14.06 2.44 26.40
C MET A 472 15.51 2.82 26.08
N ALA A 473 15.74 3.96 25.43
CA ALA A 473 17.09 4.47 25.17
C ALA A 473 17.84 4.81 26.46
N THR A 474 17.17 5.46 27.42
CA THR A 474 17.71 5.81 28.74
C THR A 474 18.05 4.56 29.55
N LEU A 475 17.12 3.61 29.68
CA LEU A 475 17.37 2.36 30.41
C LEU A 475 18.50 1.54 29.77
N THR A 476 18.53 1.45 28.44
CA THR A 476 19.61 0.74 27.73
C THR A 476 20.96 1.43 27.97
N SER A 477 20.99 2.77 28.02
CA SER A 477 22.21 3.52 28.36
C SER A 477 22.73 3.18 29.75
N ILE A 478 21.83 3.18 30.76
CA ILE A 478 22.14 2.80 32.14
C ILE A 478 22.71 1.38 32.17
N MET A 479 22.06 0.43 31.49
CA MET A 479 22.47 -0.97 31.44
C MET A 479 23.85 -1.18 30.82
N ILE A 480 24.21 -0.38 29.80
CA ILE A 480 25.55 -0.41 29.21
C ILE A 480 26.59 0.14 30.20
N ALA A 481 26.22 1.13 31.01
CA ALA A 481 27.10 1.79 31.97
C ALA A 481 27.32 1.01 33.28
N LEU A 482 26.55 -0.06 33.56
CA LEU A 482 26.73 -0.82 34.80
C LEU A 482 28.07 -1.58 34.84
N PRO A 483 28.77 -1.56 36.00
CA PRO A 483 30.04 -2.24 36.18
C PRO A 483 29.85 -3.74 36.39
N ASN A 484 30.93 -4.51 36.24
CA ASN A 484 30.98 -5.95 36.57
C ASN A 484 30.01 -6.87 35.79
N ILE A 485 29.45 -6.41 34.67
CA ILE A 485 28.57 -7.21 33.79
C ILE A 485 29.37 -7.84 32.63
N GLN A 486 29.13 -9.13 32.39
CA GLN A 486 29.68 -9.86 31.24
C GLN A 486 29.28 -9.21 29.90
N ASN A 487 30.23 -9.10 28.98
CA ASN A 487 30.01 -8.45 27.68
C ASN A 487 28.93 -9.17 26.86
N GLU A 488 28.83 -10.50 26.98
CA GLU A 488 27.84 -11.33 26.32
C GLU A 488 26.42 -10.95 26.76
N LYS A 489 26.17 -10.83 28.08
CA LYS A 489 24.87 -10.41 28.63
C LYS A 489 24.50 -8.99 28.16
N ARG A 490 25.47 -8.05 28.17
CA ARG A 490 25.26 -6.67 27.70
C ARG A 490 24.90 -6.63 26.20
N ASN A 491 25.63 -7.39 25.38
CA ASN A 491 25.40 -7.44 23.94
C ASN A 491 24.06 -8.11 23.60
N GLN A 492 23.64 -9.13 24.36
CA GLN A 492 22.34 -9.76 24.20
C GLN A 492 21.21 -8.78 24.47
N LEU A 493 21.27 -8.04 25.59
CA LEU A 493 20.29 -7.00 25.90
C LEU A 493 20.24 -5.90 24.83
N LEU A 494 21.41 -5.44 24.36
CA LEU A 494 21.47 -4.43 23.30
C LEU A 494 20.78 -4.93 22.02
N ARG A 495 20.96 -6.20 21.63
CA ARG A 495 20.25 -6.80 20.49
C ARG A 495 18.73 -6.86 20.73
N SER A 496 18.29 -7.24 21.92
CA SER A 496 16.87 -7.22 22.30
C SER A 496 16.29 -5.80 22.20
N ALA A 497 17.03 -4.79 22.65
CA ALA A 497 16.62 -3.39 22.59
C ALA A 497 16.54 -2.87 21.15
N ILE A 498 17.50 -3.22 20.28
CA ILE A 498 17.47 -2.90 18.84
C ILE A 498 16.23 -3.51 18.18
N GLU A 499 15.95 -4.79 18.44
CA GLU A 499 14.77 -5.48 17.89
C GLU A 499 13.46 -4.86 18.39
N GLY A 500 13.36 -4.57 19.70
CA GLY A 500 12.18 -3.98 20.32
C GLY A 500 11.88 -2.56 19.86
N LEU A 501 12.90 -1.70 19.77
CA LEU A 501 12.73 -0.30 19.38
C LEU A 501 12.20 -0.14 17.96
N LYS A 502 12.45 -1.10 17.06
CA LYS A 502 11.81 -1.14 15.73
C LYS A 502 10.29 -1.11 15.84
N TYR A 503 9.71 -1.86 16.78
CA TYR A 503 8.27 -1.94 16.99
C TYR A 503 7.74 -0.78 17.85
N VAL A 504 8.50 -0.35 18.86
CA VAL A 504 8.14 0.82 19.68
C VAL A 504 7.97 2.07 18.80
N ARG A 505 8.96 2.36 17.94
CA ARG A 505 8.88 3.47 16.98
C ARG A 505 7.68 3.36 16.04
N LEU A 506 7.38 2.15 15.60
CA LEU A 506 6.22 1.89 14.76
C LEU A 506 4.91 2.22 15.48
N ILE A 507 4.80 1.86 16.76
CA ILE A 507 3.63 2.13 17.61
C ILE A 507 3.48 3.64 17.83
N GLU A 508 4.51 4.32 18.29
CA GLU A 508 4.50 5.77 18.53
C GLU A 508 4.12 6.53 17.27
N LYS A 509 4.76 6.23 16.13
CA LYS A 509 4.45 6.87 14.85
C LYS A 509 3.02 6.61 14.37
N SER A 510 2.48 5.43 14.65
CA SER A 510 1.15 5.04 14.14
C SER A 510 0.03 5.55 15.03
N LEU A 511 0.24 5.66 16.34
CA LEU A 511 -0.81 6.02 17.31
C LEU A 511 -0.79 7.49 17.75
N ASP A 512 0.33 8.23 17.62
CA ASP A 512 0.44 9.64 18.04
C ASP A 512 -0.31 10.60 17.09
N VAL A 513 -1.64 10.58 17.14
CA VAL A 513 -2.50 11.42 16.28
C VAL A 513 -2.31 12.90 16.59
N ASP A 514 -2.21 13.25 17.87
CA ASP A 514 -2.09 14.63 18.35
C ASP A 514 -0.65 15.18 18.24
N LYS A 515 0.31 14.35 17.79
CA LYS A 515 1.72 14.70 17.69
C LYS A 515 2.32 15.19 19.00
N LYS A 516 1.80 14.70 20.14
CA LYS A 516 2.23 15.12 21.49
C LYS A 516 3.63 14.62 21.82
N LEU A 517 4.09 13.55 21.18
CA LEU A 517 5.38 12.91 21.45
C LEU A 517 6.47 13.33 20.46
N VAL A 518 6.22 14.25 19.51
CA VAL A 518 7.19 14.58 18.44
C VAL A 518 8.54 15.06 18.99
N SER A 519 8.56 15.91 20.02
CA SER A 519 9.80 16.38 20.64
C SER A 519 10.55 15.24 21.34
N SER A 520 9.84 14.42 22.11
CA SER A 520 10.41 13.28 22.85
C SER A 520 10.92 12.17 21.94
N THR A 521 10.18 11.85 20.86
CA THR A 521 10.59 10.83 19.87
C THR A 521 11.78 11.28 19.03
N THR A 522 11.86 12.57 18.67
CA THR A 522 13.05 13.13 18.00
C THR A 522 14.28 13.04 18.91
N ALA A 523 14.12 13.43 20.18
CA ALA A 523 15.17 13.29 21.19
C ALA A 523 15.57 11.81 21.42
N ALA A 524 14.59 10.90 21.41
CA ALA A 524 14.83 9.46 21.50
C ALA A 524 15.65 8.93 20.32
N ASP A 525 15.36 9.36 19.10
CA ASP A 525 16.10 8.96 17.90
C ASP A 525 17.56 9.44 17.96
N PHE A 526 17.78 10.70 18.37
CA PHE A 526 19.13 11.22 18.59
C PHE A 526 19.88 10.43 19.68
N ALA A 527 19.25 10.21 20.84
CA ALA A 527 19.83 9.45 21.93
C ALA A 527 20.17 8.01 21.50
N TRP A 528 19.24 7.34 20.82
CA TRP A 528 19.40 5.96 20.42
C TRP A 528 20.57 5.76 19.45
N VAL A 529 20.75 6.65 18.48
CA VAL A 529 21.89 6.58 17.54
C VAL A 529 23.22 6.67 18.30
N LEU A 530 23.32 7.52 19.32
CA LEU A 530 24.53 7.62 20.15
C LEU A 530 24.76 6.36 20.99
N VAL A 531 23.71 5.77 21.53
CA VAL A 531 23.78 4.55 22.35
C VAL A 531 24.17 3.35 21.50
N GLU A 532 23.46 3.10 20.40
CA GLU A 532 23.66 1.94 19.52
C GLU A 532 25.02 1.99 18.81
N MET A 533 25.35 3.11 18.18
CA MET A 533 26.54 3.20 17.32
C MET A 533 27.80 3.56 18.09
N ARG A 534 27.68 4.40 19.12
CA ARG A 534 28.84 4.97 19.83
C ARG A 534 28.96 4.52 21.28
N HIS A 535 27.98 3.81 21.83
CA HIS A 535 27.92 3.48 23.26
C HIS A 535 28.07 4.72 24.15
N LYS A 536 27.47 5.83 23.71
CA LYS A 536 27.50 7.11 24.41
C LYS A 536 26.12 7.52 24.85
N TRP A 537 26.07 8.22 25.97
CA TRP A 537 24.93 9.04 26.36
C TRP A 537 25.39 10.50 26.30
N LEU A 538 24.84 11.26 25.35
CA LEU A 538 25.37 12.57 24.96
C LEU A 538 26.89 12.48 24.71
N ASP A 539 27.70 13.26 25.42
CA ASP A 539 29.17 13.23 25.30
C ASP A 539 29.85 12.17 26.16
N MET A 540 29.11 11.49 27.04
CA MET A 540 29.63 10.54 28.01
C MET A 540 29.79 9.14 27.41
N ASP A 541 30.99 8.56 27.50
CA ASP A 541 31.25 7.17 27.10
C ASP A 541 30.79 6.20 28.19
N LEU A 542 29.71 5.45 27.91
CA LEU A 542 29.07 4.56 28.88
C LEU A 542 29.97 3.37 29.26
N ARG A 543 30.79 2.86 28.32
CA ARG A 543 31.73 1.77 28.62
C ARG A 543 32.89 2.24 29.49
N LYS A 544 33.32 3.50 29.31
CA LYS A 544 34.29 4.12 30.22
C LYS A 544 33.71 4.26 31.62
N VAL A 545 32.45 4.72 31.74
CA VAL A 545 31.75 4.78 33.03
C VAL A 545 31.71 3.41 33.70
N ALA A 546 31.31 2.36 32.97
CA ALA A 546 31.25 0.99 33.49
C ALA A 546 32.59 0.44 34.02
N ARG A 547 33.72 0.94 33.52
CA ARG A 547 35.06 0.53 33.97
C ARG A 547 35.53 1.28 35.22
N VAL A 548 35.05 2.51 35.40
CA VAL A 548 35.52 3.42 36.47
C VAL A 548 34.65 3.30 37.71
N SER A 549 33.34 3.09 37.53
CA SER A 549 32.41 2.93 38.65
C SER A 549 32.69 1.66 39.44
N LYS A 550 32.65 1.75 40.77
CA LYS A 550 32.90 0.61 41.68
C LYS A 550 31.64 -0.21 41.93
N SER A 551 30.45 0.39 41.74
CA SER A 551 29.16 -0.28 41.92
C SER A 551 28.07 0.30 41.01
N SER A 552 26.97 -0.43 40.89
CA SER A 552 25.76 0.01 40.18
C SER A 552 25.17 1.27 40.80
N LYS A 553 25.17 1.39 42.13
CA LYS A 553 24.72 2.60 42.84
C LYS A 553 25.55 3.83 42.49
N GLU A 554 26.88 3.70 42.47
CA GLU A 554 27.78 4.80 42.08
C GLU A 554 27.54 5.22 40.62
N THR A 555 27.30 4.25 39.73
CA THR A 555 26.98 4.53 38.32
C THR A 555 25.69 5.33 38.17
N LEU A 556 24.60 4.91 38.85
CA LEU A 556 23.33 5.63 38.83
C LEU A 556 23.48 7.04 39.40
N GLN A 557 24.25 7.21 40.49
CA GLN A 557 24.52 8.52 41.07
C GLN A 557 25.30 9.42 40.11
N ASN A 558 26.30 8.88 39.41
CA ASN A 558 27.09 9.65 38.43
C ASN A 558 26.24 10.12 37.25
N LEU A 559 25.37 9.25 36.72
CA LEU A 559 24.43 9.59 35.65
C LEU A 559 23.39 10.62 36.11
N ALA A 560 22.83 10.46 37.31
CA ALA A 560 21.88 11.40 37.92
C ALA A 560 22.52 12.78 38.15
N ASN A 561 23.74 12.83 38.71
CA ASN A 561 24.43 14.09 38.97
C ASN A 561 24.79 14.81 37.67
N LYS A 562 25.23 14.07 36.65
CA LYS A 562 25.63 14.69 35.37
C LYS A 562 24.42 15.23 34.59
N SER A 563 23.31 14.50 34.60
CA SER A 563 22.05 14.99 34.02
C SER A 563 21.50 16.20 34.79
N GLU A 564 21.55 16.17 36.12
CA GLU A 564 21.17 17.29 36.99
C GLU A 564 22.01 18.55 36.72
N GLU A 565 23.32 18.42 36.48
CA GLU A 565 24.21 19.52 36.08
C GLU A 565 23.76 20.17 34.77
N ILE A 566 23.48 19.36 33.73
CA ILE A 566 23.02 19.84 32.42
C ILE A 566 21.68 20.59 32.55
N LEU A 567 20.76 20.05 33.34
CA LEU A 567 19.43 20.66 33.55
C LEU A 567 19.55 21.98 34.32
N LYS A 568 20.36 22.04 35.37
CA LYS A 568 20.60 23.28 36.13
C LYS A 568 21.29 24.35 35.29
N GLU A 569 22.26 23.96 34.47
CA GLU A 569 22.91 24.87 33.53
C GLU A 569 21.89 25.49 32.56
N PHE A 570 21.00 24.66 32.01
CA PHE A 570 19.91 25.14 31.14
C PHE A 570 18.94 26.08 31.87
N THR A 571 18.43 25.69 33.05
CA THR A 571 17.48 26.52 33.83
C THR A 571 18.12 27.86 34.24
N SER A 572 19.41 27.87 34.59
CA SER A 572 20.12 29.11 34.94
C SER A 572 20.25 30.08 33.75
N LYS A 573 20.50 29.55 32.54
CA LYS A 573 20.54 30.34 31.29
C LYS A 573 19.16 30.90 30.94
N MET A 574 18.10 30.14 31.21
CA MET A 574 16.72 30.55 30.91
C MET A 574 16.22 31.64 31.86
N ASN A 575 16.56 31.57 33.15
CA ASN A 575 16.19 32.59 34.15
C ASN A 575 16.84 33.97 33.89
N GLY A 576 17.93 34.02 33.10
CA GLY A 576 18.56 35.28 32.67
C GLY A 576 17.86 35.97 31.49
N ASN A 577 16.99 35.27 30.77
CA ASN A 577 16.34 35.75 29.55
C ASN A 577 14.82 35.83 29.78
N ALA A 578 14.31 37.01 30.12
CA ALA A 578 12.88 37.21 30.37
C ALA A 578 12.03 36.94 29.11
N MET A 579 11.19 35.91 29.22
CA MET A 579 9.91 35.73 28.54
C MET A 579 9.92 35.67 27.00
N GLU A 580 10.41 34.56 26.47
CA GLU A 580 9.77 33.95 25.28
C GLU A 580 9.36 32.52 25.63
N SER A 581 8.08 32.23 25.40
CA SER A 581 7.40 30.96 25.65
C SER A 581 8.23 29.73 25.23
N PRO A 582 8.46 28.72 26.10
CA PRO A 582 9.23 27.54 25.75
C PRO A 582 8.36 26.59 24.94
N ILE A 583 8.24 26.84 23.64
CA ILE A 583 7.47 25.96 22.75
C ILE A 583 8.31 24.74 22.34
N ASN A 584 9.65 24.81 22.35
CA ASN A 584 10.52 23.67 22.03
C ASN A 584 11.74 23.57 22.96
N LEU A 585 11.77 22.56 23.84
CA LEU A 585 12.97 22.21 24.59
C LEU A 585 14.04 21.61 23.66
N PRO A 586 15.33 21.94 23.84
CA PRO A 586 16.42 21.27 23.12
C PRO A 586 16.48 19.76 23.39
N GLU A 587 16.85 18.97 22.39
CA GLU A 587 16.92 17.50 22.48
C GLU A 587 17.80 17.02 23.65
N ASN A 588 18.97 17.63 23.84
CA ASN A 588 19.88 17.28 24.93
C ASN A 588 19.28 17.52 26.32
N VAL A 589 18.39 18.51 26.47
CA VAL A 589 17.69 18.81 27.73
C VAL A 589 16.61 17.76 27.99
N ILE A 590 15.85 17.35 26.97
CA ILE A 590 14.84 16.28 27.07
C ILE A 590 15.51 14.95 27.47
N ILE A 591 16.63 14.61 26.81
CA ILE A 591 17.42 13.40 27.10
C ILE A 591 17.99 13.45 28.52
N ALA A 592 18.51 14.61 28.94
CA ALA A 592 19.02 14.79 30.29
C ALA A 592 17.91 14.66 31.34
N ASN A 593 16.72 15.19 31.07
CA ASN A 593 15.57 15.09 31.97
C ASN A 593 15.16 13.62 32.19
N SER A 594 15.05 12.85 31.11
CA SER A 594 14.75 11.41 31.18
C SER A 594 15.83 10.66 31.99
N MET A 595 17.11 10.89 31.69
CA MET A 595 18.21 10.24 32.42
C MET A 595 18.21 10.59 33.92
N TYR A 596 17.96 11.85 34.26
CA TYR A 596 17.88 12.32 35.64
C TYR A 596 16.78 11.60 36.40
N LYS A 597 15.55 11.63 35.87
CA LYS A 597 14.38 11.03 36.51
C LYS A 597 14.56 9.53 36.69
N THR A 598 14.87 8.81 35.60
CA THR A 598 15.06 7.35 35.66
C THR A 598 16.18 6.98 36.63
N SER A 599 17.33 7.68 36.60
CA SER A 599 18.45 7.35 37.51
C SER A 599 18.11 7.61 38.97
N LYS A 600 17.44 8.72 39.30
CA LYS A 600 16.99 9.03 40.67
C LYS A 600 15.92 8.06 41.16
N THR A 601 14.95 7.71 40.32
CA THR A 601 13.93 6.70 40.66
C THR A 601 14.59 5.35 40.94
N LEU A 602 15.50 4.90 40.08
CA LEU A 602 16.21 3.64 40.29
C LEU A 602 17.09 3.67 41.55
N LEU A 603 17.63 4.82 41.94
CA LEU A 603 18.34 4.98 43.23
C LEU A 603 17.41 4.81 44.43
N LEU A 604 16.18 5.35 44.36
CA LEU A 604 15.17 5.14 45.42
C LEU A 604 14.81 3.65 45.53
N VAL A 605 14.52 3.00 44.40
CA VAL A 605 14.24 1.55 44.37
C VAL A 605 15.44 0.73 44.87
N TYR A 606 16.67 1.17 44.54
CA TYR A 606 17.90 0.54 45.03
C TYR A 606 17.98 0.60 46.55
N ASP A 607 17.63 1.75 47.12
CA ASP A 607 17.67 1.94 48.55
C ASP A 607 16.52 1.19 49.27
N GLU A 608 15.35 1.06 48.67
CA GLU A 608 14.28 0.28 49.30
C GLU A 608 14.49 -1.24 49.21
N SER A 609 15.08 -1.73 48.10
CA SER A 609 14.98 -3.15 47.75
C SER A 609 16.27 -3.82 47.29
N TYR A 610 17.34 -3.07 46.98
CA TYR A 610 18.59 -3.59 46.38
C TYR A 610 19.86 -3.34 47.21
N HIS A 611 19.76 -2.89 48.46
CA HIS A 611 20.91 -2.56 49.30
C HIS A 611 22.01 -3.63 49.41
N SER A 612 21.67 -4.92 49.27
CA SER A 612 22.60 -6.05 49.29
C SER A 612 22.78 -6.77 47.95
N ALA A 613 22.18 -6.26 46.87
CA ALA A 613 22.22 -6.89 45.56
C ALA A 613 23.59 -6.73 44.89
N SER A 614 24.05 -7.78 44.20
CA SER A 614 25.25 -7.68 43.34
C SER A 614 24.94 -6.90 42.06
N ASP A 615 25.95 -6.33 41.40
CA ASP A 615 25.76 -5.60 40.14
C ASP A 615 25.05 -6.46 39.07
N THR A 616 25.35 -7.76 39.01
CA THR A 616 24.66 -8.71 38.13
C THR A 616 23.18 -8.85 38.47
N GLN A 617 22.81 -8.87 39.75
CA GLN A 617 21.41 -8.93 40.17
C GLN A 617 20.67 -7.62 39.85
N VAL A 618 21.33 -6.47 40.01
CA VAL A 618 20.78 -5.17 39.62
C VAL A 618 20.51 -5.14 38.12
N PHE A 619 21.46 -5.62 37.32
CA PHE A 619 21.29 -5.78 35.86
C PHE A 619 20.13 -6.71 35.51
N GLU A 620 19.99 -7.86 36.18
CA GLU A 620 18.87 -8.79 35.93
C GLU A 620 17.51 -8.16 36.27
N ARG A 621 17.41 -7.41 37.38
CA ARG A 621 16.18 -6.71 37.75
C ARG A 621 15.83 -5.57 36.79
N LEU A 622 16.82 -4.80 36.34
CA LEU A 622 16.62 -3.78 35.30
C LEU A 622 16.24 -4.38 33.94
N SER A 623 16.75 -5.57 33.62
CA SER A 623 16.34 -6.31 32.42
C SER A 623 14.87 -6.69 32.47
N VAL A 624 14.34 -7.03 33.66
CA VAL A 624 12.90 -7.24 33.88
C VAL A 624 12.11 -5.95 33.66
N ILE A 625 12.57 -4.80 34.18
CA ILE A 625 11.91 -3.50 33.95
C ILE A 625 11.82 -3.19 32.45
N ILE A 626 12.92 -3.36 31.71
CA ILE A 626 12.95 -3.20 30.24
C ILE A 626 11.96 -4.15 29.56
N ALA A 627 11.88 -5.41 30.02
CA ALA A 627 10.96 -6.40 29.47
C ALA A 627 9.48 -6.04 29.73
N ASP A 628 9.15 -5.54 30.93
CA ASP A 628 7.80 -5.09 31.31
C ASP A 628 7.36 -3.88 30.48
N ILE A 629 8.25 -2.91 30.28
CA ILE A 629 7.99 -1.72 29.43
C ILE A 629 7.77 -2.14 27.97
N PHE A 630 8.60 -3.05 27.44
CA PHE A 630 8.36 -3.61 26.11
C PHE A 630 7.01 -4.33 26.05
N ALA A 631 6.67 -5.15 27.05
CA ALA A 631 5.41 -5.87 27.07
C ALA A 631 4.21 -4.90 27.08
N ALA A 632 4.25 -3.86 27.93
CA ALA A 632 3.22 -2.83 27.99
C ALA A 632 3.05 -2.08 26.65
N CYS A 633 4.17 -1.66 26.04
CA CYS A 633 4.14 -0.98 24.76
C CYS A 633 3.56 -1.89 23.65
N LEU A 634 4.02 -3.14 23.58
CA LEU A 634 3.69 -4.08 22.50
C LEU A 634 2.26 -4.62 22.54
N ILE A 635 1.52 -4.42 23.63
CA ILE A 635 0.06 -4.67 23.69
C ILE A 635 -0.68 -3.85 22.64
N ASN A 636 -0.12 -2.72 22.21
CA ASN A 636 -0.70 -1.87 21.17
C ASN A 636 -0.46 -2.39 19.74
N LEU A 637 0.34 -3.45 19.53
CA LEU A 637 0.65 -3.97 18.19
C LEU A 637 -0.59 -4.35 17.35
N PRO A 638 -1.61 -5.05 17.89
CA PRO A 638 -2.82 -5.34 17.13
C PRO A 638 -3.52 -4.10 16.60
N HIS A 639 -3.61 -3.04 17.42
CA HIS A 639 -4.21 -1.77 17.01
C HIS A 639 -3.43 -1.11 15.89
N VAL A 640 -2.10 -1.14 15.94
CA VAL A 640 -1.24 -0.61 14.87
C VAL A 640 -1.42 -1.39 13.57
N ILE A 641 -1.47 -2.73 13.64
CA ILE A 641 -1.71 -3.59 12.48
C ILE A 641 -3.07 -3.26 11.84
N LEU A 642 -4.13 -3.15 12.65
CA LEU A 642 -5.46 -2.80 12.16
C LEU A 642 -5.53 -1.37 11.60
N LYS A 643 -4.93 -0.39 12.29
CA LYS A 643 -4.87 1.00 11.82
C LYS A 643 -4.17 1.12 10.47
N LYS A 644 -3.10 0.35 10.26
CA LYS A 644 -2.44 0.24 8.94
C LYS A 644 -3.36 -0.35 7.87
N CYS A 645 -4.17 -1.36 8.20
CA CYS A 645 -5.16 -1.90 7.26
C CYS A 645 -6.29 -0.90 6.94
N ASN A 646 -6.61 0.01 7.88
CA ASN A 646 -7.77 0.90 7.81
C ASN A 646 -7.50 2.23 7.11
N ASN A 647 -6.36 2.89 7.37
CA ASN A 647 -6.19 4.33 7.12
C ASN A 647 -5.43 4.68 5.83
N SER A 648 -5.52 3.85 4.80
CA SER A 648 -4.79 4.05 3.54
C SER A 648 -5.74 4.31 2.37
N PRO A 649 -5.48 5.31 1.51
CA PRO A 649 -6.23 5.50 0.28
C PRO A 649 -6.13 4.23 -0.58
N ILE A 650 -7.16 3.94 -1.39
CA ILE A 650 -7.26 2.68 -2.16
C ILE A 650 -6.00 2.40 -2.98
N GLU A 651 -5.35 3.44 -3.52
CA GLU A 651 -4.11 3.31 -4.30
C GLU A 651 -2.91 2.79 -3.48
N GLU A 652 -2.85 3.12 -2.18
CA GLU A 652 -1.75 2.74 -1.28
C GLU A 652 -2.12 1.60 -0.34
N GLN A 653 -3.40 1.25 -0.29
CA GLN A 653 -3.97 0.32 0.67
C GLN A 653 -3.38 -1.08 0.60
N LEU A 654 -3.20 -1.59 -0.62
CA LEU A 654 -2.58 -2.89 -0.79
C LEU A 654 -1.16 -2.94 -0.21
N ARG A 655 -0.38 -1.84 -0.32
CA ARG A 655 0.96 -1.76 0.25
C ARG A 655 0.92 -1.68 1.78
N SER A 656 0.01 -0.89 2.33
CA SER A 656 -0.16 -0.79 3.79
C SER A 656 -0.52 -2.14 4.41
N ILE A 657 -1.38 -2.92 3.73
CA ILE A 657 -1.78 -4.26 4.18
C ILE A 657 -0.66 -5.29 3.92
N GLU A 658 0.15 -5.15 2.86
CA GLU A 658 1.40 -5.92 2.67
C GLU A 658 2.33 -5.77 3.89
N GLU A 659 2.55 -4.53 4.34
CA GLU A 659 3.35 -4.25 5.54
C GLU A 659 2.70 -4.81 6.81
N ALA A 660 1.39 -4.61 6.99
CA ALA A 660 0.65 -5.10 8.15
C ALA A 660 0.69 -6.64 8.25
N SER A 661 0.57 -7.34 7.11
CA SER A 661 0.66 -8.80 7.02
C SER A 661 2.06 -9.31 7.39
N TYR A 662 3.11 -8.59 6.96
CA TYR A 662 4.48 -8.90 7.34
C TYR A 662 4.70 -8.68 8.85
N ILE A 663 4.27 -7.53 9.39
CA ILE A 663 4.39 -7.20 10.82
C ILE A 663 3.66 -8.26 11.65
N LEU A 664 2.42 -8.62 11.29
CA LEU A 664 1.65 -9.67 11.94
C LEU A 664 2.44 -10.99 12.05
N GLY A 665 3.09 -11.41 10.96
CA GLY A 665 3.96 -12.58 10.97
C GLY A 665 5.19 -12.43 11.87
N ALA A 666 5.87 -11.29 11.77
CA ALA A 666 7.09 -10.99 12.54
C ALA A 666 6.83 -10.85 14.05
N THR A 667 5.62 -10.48 14.45
CA THR A 667 5.23 -10.35 15.86
C THR A 667 4.40 -11.52 16.37
N GLN A 668 4.22 -12.60 15.58
CA GLN A 668 3.40 -13.75 15.98
C GLN A 668 3.82 -14.33 17.34
N GLY A 669 5.12 -14.51 17.58
CA GLY A 669 5.64 -15.02 18.85
C GLY A 669 5.37 -14.07 20.03
N ILE A 670 5.51 -12.76 19.81
CA ILE A 670 5.22 -11.72 20.81
C ILE A 670 3.74 -11.71 21.16
N LEU A 671 2.86 -11.69 20.16
CA LEU A 671 1.40 -11.65 20.37
C LEU A 671 0.92 -12.88 21.17
N LYS A 672 1.41 -14.07 20.82
CA LYS A 672 1.11 -15.30 21.57
C LYS A 672 1.66 -15.30 23.00
N ALA A 673 2.78 -14.63 23.24
CA ALA A 673 3.35 -14.49 24.59
C ALA A 673 2.56 -13.48 25.44
N LEU A 674 2.07 -12.39 24.83
CA LEU A 674 1.25 -11.37 25.49
C LEU A 674 -0.16 -11.88 25.79
N GLN A 675 -0.75 -12.71 24.93
CA GLN A 675 -2.08 -13.31 25.14
C GLN A 675 -2.15 -14.17 26.42
N LYS A 676 -1.03 -14.73 26.88
CA LYS A 676 -0.98 -15.54 28.11
C LYS A 676 -1.02 -14.70 29.39
N ARG A 677 -1.02 -13.37 29.28
CA ARG A 677 -0.95 -12.45 30.42
C ARG A 677 -2.31 -11.82 30.66
N GLU A 678 -2.63 -11.54 31.91
CA GLU A 678 -3.78 -10.71 32.26
C GLU A 678 -3.46 -9.26 31.83
N ILE A 679 -4.17 -8.77 30.81
CA ILE A 679 -4.00 -7.42 30.29
C ILE A 679 -4.95 -6.49 31.05
N PRO A 680 -4.49 -5.34 31.56
CA PRO A 680 -5.39 -4.36 32.15
C PRO A 680 -6.38 -3.85 31.10
N ASN A 681 -7.66 -3.70 31.45
CA ASN A 681 -8.69 -3.15 30.57
C ASN A 681 -8.44 -1.67 30.25
N LEU A 682 -7.57 -1.39 29.28
CA LEU A 682 -7.26 -0.05 28.79
C LEU A 682 -8.00 0.23 27.48
N LEU A 683 -8.55 1.43 27.33
CA LEU A 683 -8.92 1.92 26.01
C LEU A 683 -7.65 2.13 25.14
N PRO A 684 -7.71 1.89 23.81
CA PRO A 684 -6.55 2.00 22.93
C PRO A 684 -5.88 3.39 22.91
N ASP A 685 -6.66 4.44 23.17
CA ASP A 685 -6.16 5.82 23.24
C ASP A 685 -5.44 6.10 24.55
N GLN A 686 -5.74 5.34 25.61
CA GLN A 686 -5.12 5.45 26.93
C GLN A 686 -3.87 4.57 27.09
N SER A 687 -3.81 3.45 26.36
CA SER A 687 -2.67 2.53 26.39
C SER A 687 -1.45 3.04 25.61
N MET A 688 -1.53 4.22 25.01
CA MET A 688 -0.47 4.76 24.15
C MET A 688 0.60 5.52 24.93
N TYR A 689 0.26 6.17 26.04
CA TYR A 689 1.19 6.98 26.82
C TYR A 689 1.70 6.19 28.03
N ILE A 690 3.02 6.15 28.22
CA ILE A 690 3.63 5.45 29.36
C ILE A 690 3.16 6.02 30.71
N ASP A 691 2.90 7.33 30.75
CA ASP A 691 2.40 8.02 31.95
C ASP A 691 1.00 7.53 32.34
N GLU A 692 0.12 7.32 31.35
CA GLU A 692 -1.25 6.83 31.57
C GLU A 692 -1.26 5.37 32.04
N TRP A 693 -0.38 4.52 31.49
CA TRP A 693 -0.13 3.18 32.03
C TRP A 693 0.29 3.20 33.49
N GLY A 694 1.19 4.12 33.86
CA GLY A 694 1.64 4.29 35.24
C GLY A 694 0.48 4.65 36.19
N THR A 695 -0.42 5.55 35.76
CA THR A 695 -1.59 5.91 36.57
C THR A 695 -2.57 4.76 36.80
N LEU A 696 -2.81 3.95 35.78
CA LEU A 696 -3.77 2.84 35.85
C LEU A 696 -3.26 1.68 36.70
N LEU A 697 -1.96 1.38 36.61
CA LEU A 697 -1.35 0.35 37.46
C LEU A 697 -1.36 0.76 38.94
N LYS A 698 -1.19 2.05 39.26
CA LYS A 698 -1.34 2.57 40.64
C LYS A 698 -2.77 2.33 41.16
N GLN A 699 -3.79 2.70 40.38
CA GLN A 699 -5.20 2.49 40.74
C GLN A 699 -5.55 1.01 40.96
N THR A 700 -5.02 0.13 40.12
CA THR A 700 -5.28 -1.32 40.22
C THR A 700 -4.66 -1.91 41.49
N ASN A 701 -3.44 -1.48 41.84
CA ASN A 701 -2.77 -1.93 43.07
C ASN A 701 -3.47 -1.42 44.34
N ASP A 702 -3.96 -0.17 44.32
CA ASP A 702 -4.69 0.41 45.46
C ASP A 702 -6.01 -0.33 45.73
N CYS A 703 -6.72 -0.79 44.69
CA CYS A 703 -7.91 -1.63 44.82
C CYS A 703 -7.65 -3.04 45.37
N ILE A 704 -6.43 -3.56 45.26
CA ILE A 704 -6.05 -4.90 45.78
C ILE A 704 -5.61 -4.82 47.25
N SER A 705 -5.22 -3.65 47.74
CA SER A 705 -4.72 -3.45 49.11
C SER A 705 -5.77 -3.21 50.20
N ASP A 706 -7.07 -3.11 49.87
CA ASP A 706 -8.13 -3.01 50.87
C ASP A 706 -8.61 -4.41 51.33
N PRO A 707 -8.51 -4.76 52.63
CA PRO A 707 -9.09 -6.00 53.13
C PRO A 707 -10.61 -5.86 53.25
N THR A 708 -11.32 -6.78 52.61
CA THR A 708 -12.75 -7.06 52.65
C THR A 708 -13.48 -6.58 53.91
N SER A 709 -14.42 -5.64 53.76
CA SER A 709 -15.64 -5.65 54.58
C SER A 709 -16.75 -6.32 53.77
N SER A 710 -17.14 -7.50 54.22
CA SER A 710 -18.29 -8.26 53.74
C SER A 710 -19.58 -7.45 53.84
N SER A 711 -20.29 -7.32 52.73
CA SER A 711 -21.75 -7.40 52.75
C SER A 711 -22.21 -8.02 51.44
N GLU A 712 -22.68 -9.26 51.54
CA GLU A 712 -23.60 -9.83 50.57
C GLU A 712 -24.76 -8.86 50.33
N ASN A 713 -25.06 -8.57 49.07
CA ASN A 713 -26.41 -8.28 48.64
C ASN A 713 -26.54 -8.73 47.18
N ILE A 714 -27.02 -9.96 47.02
CA ILE A 714 -27.83 -10.34 45.88
C ILE A 714 -29.13 -9.54 46.01
N ILE A 715 -29.54 -8.80 44.97
CA ILE A 715 -30.94 -8.67 44.50
C ILE A 715 -30.97 -7.86 43.19
N THR A 716 -31.30 -8.62 42.13
CA THR A 716 -32.17 -8.32 40.99
C THR A 716 -31.89 -7.17 40.02
N ALA A 717 -31.85 -7.56 38.75
CA ALA A 717 -32.21 -6.75 37.60
C ALA A 717 -33.49 -5.93 37.86
N SER A 718 -33.39 -4.61 37.67
CA SER A 718 -34.54 -3.73 37.52
C SER A 718 -34.33 -2.88 36.28
N SER A 719 -35.17 -3.15 35.28
CA SER A 719 -35.50 -2.26 34.17
C SER A 719 -35.73 -0.83 34.68
N GLY A 720 -34.89 0.10 34.24
CA GLY A 720 -35.00 1.53 34.49
C GLY A 720 -35.20 2.26 33.17
N GLU A 721 -36.46 2.42 32.81
CA GLU A 721 -36.96 3.13 31.65
C GLU A 721 -36.57 4.61 31.73
N VAL A 722 -35.64 5.06 30.88
CA VAL A 722 -35.30 6.48 30.76
C VAL A 722 -36.30 7.13 29.80
N HIS A 723 -37.22 7.89 30.39
CA HIS A 723 -38.17 8.75 29.70
C HIS A 723 -37.39 9.88 28.99
N LEU A 724 -37.13 9.71 27.69
CA LEU A 724 -36.60 10.75 26.82
C LEU A 724 -37.67 11.83 26.61
N ASN A 725 -37.46 13.00 27.19
CA ASN A 725 -38.27 14.20 26.97
C ASN A 725 -38.10 14.68 25.52
N ILE A 726 -39.05 14.31 24.65
CA ILE A 726 -39.18 14.79 23.28
C ILE A 726 -39.75 16.22 23.33
N GLN A 727 -38.93 17.20 23.73
CA GLN A 727 -39.25 18.61 23.51
C GLN A 727 -38.04 19.54 23.40
N GLU A 728 -36.83 19.07 23.68
CA GLU A 728 -35.62 19.90 23.66
C GLU A 728 -34.77 19.75 22.38
N LEU A 729 -35.02 18.72 21.57
CA LEU A 729 -34.33 18.50 20.27
C LEU A 729 -35.05 19.12 19.05
N ARG A 730 -36.19 19.80 19.24
CA ARG A 730 -36.93 20.47 18.15
C ARG A 730 -36.69 21.97 18.03
N ALA A 731 -35.93 22.59 18.95
CA ALA A 731 -35.65 24.02 18.93
C ALA A 731 -34.27 24.41 18.33
N SER A 732 -33.37 23.44 18.14
CA SER A 732 -32.02 23.68 17.59
C SER A 732 -31.91 23.45 16.07
N ALA A 733 -32.88 22.80 15.43
CA ALA A 733 -32.81 22.42 14.02
C ALA A 733 -33.59 23.34 13.06
N THR A 734 -34.19 24.43 13.56
CA THR A 734 -35.07 25.31 12.78
C THR A 734 -34.60 26.77 12.69
N ALA A 735 -33.42 27.12 13.18
CA ALA A 735 -32.94 28.51 13.19
C ALA A 735 -31.85 28.85 12.14
N GLU A 736 -31.42 27.91 11.30
CA GLU A 736 -30.29 28.16 10.37
C GLU A 736 -30.66 28.03 8.87
N ALA A 737 -31.93 28.23 8.55
CA ALA A 737 -32.42 28.29 7.18
C ALA A 737 -33.51 29.35 7.04
N LEU A 738 -33.12 30.63 7.06
CA LEU A 738 -33.77 31.76 6.36
C LEU A 738 -33.19 33.08 6.88
N GLU A 739 -32.25 33.67 6.15
CA GLU A 739 -32.15 35.13 6.06
C GLU A 739 -31.44 35.50 4.75
N ILE A 740 -32.27 35.80 3.76
CA ILE A 740 -31.97 36.69 2.64
C ILE A 740 -32.60 38.01 3.07
N ASP A 741 -31.84 39.10 3.17
CA ASP A 741 -32.34 40.39 2.70
C ASP A 741 -31.22 41.39 2.36
N GLU A 742 -31.60 42.29 1.45
CA GLU A 742 -30.90 43.34 0.74
C GLU A 742 -30.48 44.55 1.62
N GLY A 743 -29.54 45.35 1.06
CA GLY A 743 -29.38 46.82 1.14
C GLY A 743 -29.60 47.59 2.47
N ASP A 744 -28.85 48.61 2.83
CA ASP A 744 -28.18 49.61 2.00
C ASP A 744 -27.38 50.59 2.89
N ALA A 745 -26.51 51.35 2.23
CA ALA A 745 -26.00 52.68 2.60
C ALA A 745 -24.99 52.83 3.75
N GLU A 746 -23.74 53.14 3.38
CA GLU A 746 -23.13 54.36 3.90
C GLU A 746 -22.16 54.99 2.89
N SER A 747 -22.40 56.29 2.67
CA SER A 747 -21.72 57.21 1.79
C SER A 747 -20.44 57.77 2.41
N HIS A 748 -19.37 57.93 1.62
CA HIS A 748 -18.52 59.12 1.71
C HIS A 748 -17.80 59.43 0.38
N VAL A 749 -18.13 60.61 -0.12
CA VAL A 749 -17.49 61.46 -1.15
C VAL A 749 -16.01 61.69 -0.82
N GLY A 750 -15.04 61.88 -1.74
CA GLY A 750 -15.02 62.05 -3.19
C GLY A 750 -13.60 62.48 -3.62
N GLY A 751 -13.38 62.57 -4.94
CA GLY A 751 -12.16 63.18 -5.50
C GLY A 751 -11.68 62.53 -6.79
N GLU A 752 -12.29 62.92 -7.91
CA GLU A 752 -11.71 62.78 -9.26
C GLU A 752 -10.45 63.66 -9.40
N ILE A 753 -9.50 63.24 -10.23
CA ILE A 753 -8.82 64.06 -11.25
C ILE A 753 -8.16 63.12 -12.27
N GLU A 754 -8.32 63.51 -13.54
CA GLU A 754 -7.84 62.94 -14.81
C GLU A 754 -6.31 62.98 -14.99
N GLU A 755 -5.83 62.20 -15.97
CA GLU A 755 -4.84 62.51 -17.05
C GLU A 755 -3.98 61.27 -17.39
N LEU A 756 -4.19 60.66 -18.57
CA LEU A 756 -3.40 60.80 -19.83
C LEU A 756 -2.03 60.11 -19.75
N GLU A 757 -1.86 59.01 -20.49
CA GLU A 757 -1.03 58.93 -21.71
C GLU A 757 0.44 59.29 -21.44
N ASP A 758 1.33 58.29 -21.43
CA ASP A 758 2.29 58.12 -22.52
C ASP A 758 3.22 56.90 -22.31
N GLU A 759 3.53 56.31 -23.47
CA GLU A 759 4.56 55.32 -23.71
C GLU A 759 5.93 55.80 -23.24
N GLU A 760 6.77 54.89 -22.72
CA GLU A 760 8.17 54.89 -23.14
C GLU A 760 8.81 53.51 -22.93
N GLU A 761 8.88 52.81 -24.05
CA GLU A 761 9.87 51.78 -24.32
C GLU A 761 11.22 52.48 -24.49
N ASN A 762 12.21 52.20 -23.64
CA ASN A 762 13.60 52.42 -24.07
C ASN A 762 14.61 51.44 -23.45
N ASN A 763 15.30 50.81 -24.38
CA ASN A 763 16.52 50.03 -24.26
C ASN A 763 17.58 50.70 -23.38
N GLN A 764 18.26 49.92 -22.52
CA GLN A 764 19.70 49.60 -22.64
C GLN A 764 20.25 48.88 -21.39
N ALA A 765 21.20 47.98 -21.67
CA ALA A 765 22.10 47.22 -20.80
C ALA A 765 21.59 45.87 -20.26
#